data_AF-Q9U7P9-F1
#
_entry.id   AF-Q9U7P9-F1
#
_cell.length_a   1.000
_cell.length_b   1.000
_cell.length_c   1.000
_cell.angle_alpha   90.00
_cell.angle_beta   90.00
_cell.angle_gamma   90.00
#
_symmetry.space_group_name_H-M   'P 1'
#
loop_
_entity.id
_entity.type
_entity.pdbx_description
1 polymer ?
#
loop_
_entity_poly.entity_id
_entity_poly.type
_entity_poly.pdbx_seq_one_letter_code
_entity_poly.pdbx_strand_id
1 'polypeptide(L)'
;EERQKGPNCRAKARGSLSELDVNRPGLAHLRGKIGQPRPLFSGIHSNLQLCILRFLTAKEIVQTVQLLSKEWRQLSEHPALWRWFEARGLPLKCRIKILKNLVERRGKGKVFTGEMRGSKTPVILRQVLLDTTNAGFDDGIPTSLLREISYLTQISHPNVAKFLAAEVVGKTLNICQVRGDYSLRDYIKRHGQGAAYQMSLPTIKSLLTQLLSGLTELHQKSFMHRNLKPENLMVNKDGHLFITDFALSKFASLPHSVYTPEDPKERDRSGREASRLWYRAPELLLRKEMYGFEVDLWAVGCLLAELALGHPLSNGDSEIEQLFKVFKFVGVPEVGFPLQTKAFPKWSKINFTDICGPRHEALAAALIPGRESTFDLLQRLSNSVGAEGLDLLQKLLETDPEKRLTTVQALAHPFLQGEPQGSLVEFRPRSETHLAQLLEWEETNIPTGDYWKKQPALNTTMRSILVDWLIDVSVHFEVSDDTLHIAVGLVDRALEVIPVERAHLQLVGVACMKLADVLNEKSKEYYRQENSIEYAYITADEYSPREVVSMEKKVLSAIGFKTLTPNTLWFLNLYKEELQVEEETSHISKYLADLMLLRHELIGIRPSLLASAILFLACCVTGQFPNKQMAPMYTPAEFTRTVTCVKEVWMDARTNPLMTRYEAINHKHGEIDPEGMWPPPTQDFQWWNSE
;
A
#
# COMPACT_ATOMS: atom_id res chain seq x y z
N GLU A 1 -28.61 38.33 13.72
CA GLU A 1 -29.18 39.43 14.53
C GLU A 1 -30.08 40.40 13.75
N GLU A 2 -30.27 40.28 12.44
CA GLU A 2 -31.22 41.12 11.69
C GLU A 2 -32.62 40.49 11.55
N ARG A 3 -33.32 40.27 12.67
CA ARG A 3 -34.75 39.90 12.65
C ARG A 3 -35.66 40.76 13.53
N GLN A 4 -35.19 41.94 13.92
CA GLN A 4 -36.02 42.93 14.58
C GLN A 4 -35.80 44.31 13.96
N LYS A 5 -36.63 44.66 12.98
CA LYS A 5 -37.15 46.02 12.72
C LYS A 5 -38.13 45.96 11.55
N GLY A 6 -39.32 46.52 11.78
CA GLY A 6 -40.44 46.55 10.85
C GLY A 6 -40.23 47.40 9.59
N PRO A 7 -41.28 47.56 8.77
CA PRO A 7 -41.19 48.01 7.38
C PRO A 7 -41.04 49.53 7.29
N ASN A 8 -39.87 50.07 7.62
CA ASN A 8 -39.55 51.48 7.33
C ASN A 8 -38.07 51.76 7.01
N CYS A 9 -37.25 50.73 6.79
CA CYS A 9 -35.85 50.88 6.37
C CYS A 9 -35.65 50.72 4.85
N ARG A 10 -36.62 51.14 4.02
CA ARG A 10 -36.51 51.06 2.54
C ARG A 10 -36.05 52.35 1.85
N ALA A 11 -35.70 53.42 2.57
CA ALA A 11 -35.41 54.71 1.94
C ALA A 11 -34.07 55.38 2.30
N LYS A 12 -33.16 54.74 3.05
CA LYS A 12 -31.86 55.36 3.44
C LYS A 12 -30.58 54.64 2.98
N ALA A 13 -30.69 53.68 2.05
CA ALA A 13 -29.54 53.03 1.41
C ALA A 13 -29.50 53.30 -0.12
N ARG A 14 -29.83 54.53 -0.53
CA ARG A 14 -29.71 55.00 -1.92
C ARG A 14 -28.69 56.13 -2.13
N GLY A 15 -27.82 56.38 -1.15
CA GLY A 15 -26.69 57.29 -1.29
C GLY A 15 -25.44 56.66 -0.70
N SER A 16 -24.46 56.33 -1.57
CA SER A 16 -23.06 55.88 -1.33
C SER A 16 -22.63 54.59 -2.04
N LEU A 17 -23.09 54.38 -3.28
CA LEU A 17 -22.52 53.37 -4.21
C LEU A 17 -21.95 54.00 -5.50
N SER A 18 -21.54 55.27 -5.42
CA SER A 18 -21.02 56.03 -6.58
C SER A 18 -19.56 56.47 -6.43
N GLU A 19 -18.76 55.86 -5.55
CA GLU A 19 -17.31 56.13 -5.45
C GLU A 19 -16.53 54.85 -5.14
N LEU A 20 -16.41 53.98 -6.15
CA LEU A 20 -15.28 53.06 -6.26
C LEU A 20 -14.75 53.23 -7.68
N ASP A 21 -13.88 54.22 -7.81
CA ASP A 21 -13.18 54.59 -9.03
C ASP A 21 -12.37 53.40 -9.55
N VAL A 22 -12.81 52.83 -10.67
CA VAL A 22 -12.21 51.66 -11.32
C VAL A 22 -10.99 52.05 -12.17
N ASN A 23 -10.56 53.32 -12.15
CA ASN A 23 -9.47 53.85 -12.97
C ASN A 23 -8.23 54.30 -12.15
N ARG A 24 -7.84 53.56 -11.11
CA ARG A 24 -6.49 53.75 -10.52
C ARG A 24 -5.40 53.21 -11.46
N PRO A 25 -4.40 54.02 -11.86
CA PRO A 25 -3.26 53.58 -12.66
C PRO A 25 -2.27 52.80 -11.77
N GLY A 26 -2.52 51.52 -11.58
CA GLY A 26 -1.63 50.62 -10.83
C GLY A 26 -1.82 49.13 -11.10
N LEU A 27 -2.88 48.74 -11.82
CA LEU A 27 -3.25 47.33 -12.04
C LEU A 27 -3.15 46.87 -13.51
N ALA A 28 -2.47 47.63 -14.37
CA ALA A 28 -2.29 47.25 -15.78
C ALA A 28 -1.40 46.01 -15.98
N HIS A 29 -0.51 45.70 -15.02
CA HIS A 29 0.46 44.60 -15.14
C HIS A 29 -0.10 43.20 -14.82
N LEU A 30 -1.30 43.11 -14.23
CA LEU A 30 -1.95 41.83 -13.88
C LEU A 30 -2.92 41.30 -14.95
N ARG A 31 -3.17 42.06 -16.03
CA ARG A 31 -4.08 41.63 -17.11
C ARG A 31 -3.46 40.61 -18.09
N GLY A 32 -2.16 40.34 -18.01
CA GLY A 32 -1.44 39.52 -19.00
C GLY A 32 -1.14 38.06 -18.63
N LYS A 33 -1.39 37.60 -17.39
CA LYS A 33 -0.93 36.26 -16.94
C LYS A 33 -1.98 35.33 -16.33
N ILE A 34 -3.25 35.75 -16.29
CA ILE A 34 -4.35 34.87 -15.90
C ILE A 34 -5.30 34.86 -17.08
N GLY A 35 -5.26 33.78 -17.86
CA GLY A 35 -6.27 33.53 -18.89
C GLY A 35 -7.65 33.72 -18.29
N GLN A 36 -8.55 34.43 -18.99
CA GLN A 36 -9.88 34.74 -18.48
C GLN A 36 -10.53 33.46 -17.92
N PRO A 37 -10.97 33.44 -16.65
CA PRO A 37 -11.73 32.30 -16.14
C PRO A 37 -13.03 32.26 -16.93
N ARG A 38 -13.18 31.24 -17.80
CA ARG A 38 -14.48 30.93 -18.38
C ARG A 38 -15.47 30.80 -17.22
N PRO A 39 -16.64 31.45 -17.26
CA PRO A 39 -17.61 31.33 -16.19
C PRO A 39 -17.99 29.86 -16.08
N LEU A 40 -17.64 29.22 -14.96
CA LEU A 40 -17.93 27.81 -14.74
C LEU A 40 -19.45 27.53 -14.76
N PHE A 41 -20.31 28.55 -14.58
CA PHE A 41 -21.75 28.38 -14.39
C PHE A 41 -22.58 29.58 -14.88
N SER A 42 -23.72 29.35 -15.53
CA SER A 42 -24.73 30.35 -15.90
C SER A 42 -25.83 30.44 -14.83
N GLY A 43 -26.15 31.65 -14.32
CA GLY A 43 -27.39 31.91 -13.56
C GLY A 43 -27.26 32.50 -12.15
N ILE A 44 -26.06 32.56 -11.56
CA ILE A 44 -25.77 33.37 -10.35
C ILE A 44 -24.71 34.39 -10.75
N HIS A 45 -24.82 35.64 -10.28
CA HIS A 45 -23.83 36.67 -10.59
C HIS A 45 -22.43 36.18 -10.18
N SER A 46 -21.51 36.10 -11.15
CA SER A 46 -20.17 35.50 -10.99
C SER A 46 -19.39 36.08 -9.81
N ASN A 47 -19.55 37.39 -9.55
CA ASN A 47 -18.91 38.06 -8.40
C ASN A 47 -19.43 37.57 -7.04
N LEU A 48 -20.71 37.21 -6.91
CA LEU A 48 -21.27 36.70 -5.65
C LEU A 48 -20.80 35.27 -5.39
N GLN A 49 -20.74 34.43 -6.43
CA GLN A 49 -20.16 33.09 -6.34
C GLN A 49 -18.69 33.16 -5.91
N LEU A 50 -17.91 34.07 -6.50
CA LEU A 50 -16.52 34.29 -6.13
C LEU A 50 -16.36 34.81 -4.70
N CYS A 51 -17.21 35.72 -4.23
CA CYS A 51 -17.18 36.18 -2.84
C CYS A 51 -17.50 35.04 -1.85
N ILE A 52 -18.56 34.27 -2.11
CA ILE A 52 -18.95 33.14 -1.23
C ILE A 52 -17.85 32.08 -1.21
N LEU A 53 -17.30 31.70 -2.36
CA LEU A 53 -16.20 30.73 -2.42
C LEU A 53 -14.89 31.29 -1.84
N ARG A 54 -14.68 32.60 -1.84
CA ARG A 54 -13.47 33.24 -1.30
C ARG A 54 -13.51 33.44 0.21
N PHE A 55 -14.68 33.67 0.80
CA PHE A 55 -14.81 34.09 2.20
C PHE A 55 -15.50 33.07 3.10
N LEU A 56 -16.20 32.07 2.55
CA LEU A 56 -16.80 31.00 3.34
C LEU A 56 -16.00 29.71 3.19
N THR A 57 -15.82 29.03 4.31
CA THR A 57 -15.28 27.67 4.33
C THR A 57 -16.23 26.73 3.60
N ALA A 58 -15.67 25.68 3.02
CA ALA A 58 -16.45 24.62 2.39
C ALA A 58 -17.52 24.04 3.35
N LYS A 59 -17.22 23.99 4.66
CA LYS A 59 -18.16 23.59 5.70
C LYS A 59 -19.35 24.54 5.82
N GLU A 60 -19.12 25.86 5.85
CA GLU A 60 -20.17 26.88 5.93
C GLU A 60 -21.04 26.91 4.67
N ILE A 61 -20.44 26.70 3.50
CA ILE A 61 -21.18 26.60 2.24
C ILE A 61 -22.13 25.39 2.28
N VAL A 62 -21.63 24.24 2.76
CA VAL A 62 -22.41 23.01 2.87
C VAL A 62 -23.46 23.09 3.98
N GLN A 63 -23.21 23.75 5.10
CA GLN A 63 -24.17 23.76 6.22
C GLN A 63 -25.21 24.88 6.09
N THR A 64 -24.80 26.03 5.56
CA THR A 64 -25.60 27.26 5.59
C THR A 64 -26.07 27.64 4.19
N VAL A 65 -25.16 27.73 3.23
CA VAL A 65 -25.46 28.34 1.91
C VAL A 65 -26.36 27.45 1.04
N GLN A 66 -26.21 26.13 1.09
CA GLN A 66 -27.09 25.20 0.35
C GLN A 66 -28.59 25.34 0.71
N LEU A 67 -28.89 25.89 1.89
CA LEU A 67 -30.27 26.07 2.39
C LEU A 67 -30.89 27.38 1.89
N LEU A 68 -30.08 28.31 1.36
CA LEU A 68 -30.52 29.66 1.00
C LEU A 68 -31.26 29.72 -0.33
N SER A 69 -30.97 28.82 -1.29
CA SER A 69 -31.65 28.82 -2.60
C SER A 69 -31.62 27.45 -3.29
N LYS A 70 -32.49 27.27 -4.30
CA LYS A 70 -32.53 26.05 -5.13
C LYS A 70 -31.28 25.91 -5.99
N GLU A 71 -30.76 27.02 -6.47
CA GLU A 71 -29.56 27.11 -7.31
C GLU A 71 -28.32 26.67 -6.54
N TRP A 72 -28.17 27.09 -5.28
CA TRP A 72 -27.09 26.60 -4.42
C TRP A 72 -27.22 25.13 -4.06
N ARG A 73 -28.45 24.64 -3.91
CA ARG A 73 -28.70 23.21 -3.71
C ARG A 73 -28.25 22.42 -4.95
N GLN A 74 -28.63 22.84 -6.15
CA GLN A 74 -28.17 22.22 -7.41
C GLN A 74 -26.65 22.30 -7.55
N LEU A 75 -26.04 23.44 -7.21
CA LEU A 75 -24.60 23.61 -7.25
C LEU A 75 -23.88 22.67 -6.27
N SER A 76 -24.44 22.47 -5.07
CA SER A 76 -23.92 21.54 -4.07
C SER A 76 -24.00 20.06 -4.49
N GLU A 77 -24.67 19.75 -5.59
CA GLU A 77 -24.69 18.41 -6.19
C GLU A 77 -23.66 18.27 -7.32
N HIS A 78 -23.05 19.35 -7.78
CA HIS A 78 -22.12 19.32 -8.90
C HIS A 78 -20.73 18.80 -8.48
N PRO A 79 -20.18 17.74 -9.12
CA PRO A 79 -18.90 17.13 -8.73
C PRO A 79 -17.70 18.10 -8.74
N ALA A 80 -17.68 19.06 -9.67
CA ALA A 80 -16.58 20.02 -9.77
C ALA A 80 -16.43 20.90 -8.51
N LEU A 81 -17.53 21.25 -7.85
CA LEU A 81 -17.48 22.01 -6.60
C LEU A 81 -16.82 21.20 -5.48
N TRP A 82 -17.11 19.90 -5.40
CA TRP A 82 -16.53 19.02 -4.38
C TRP A 82 -15.04 18.78 -4.60
N ARG A 83 -14.60 18.64 -5.85
CA ARG A 83 -13.16 18.61 -6.19
C ARG A 83 -12.45 19.91 -5.79
N TRP A 84 -13.13 21.04 -5.99
CA TRP A 84 -12.59 22.35 -5.60
C TRP A 84 -12.48 22.51 -4.07
N PHE A 85 -13.43 21.99 -3.30
CA PHE A 85 -13.36 21.96 -1.83
C PHE A 85 -12.29 21.01 -1.30
N GLU A 86 -12.14 19.84 -1.93
CA GLU A 86 -11.09 18.87 -1.59
C GLU A 86 -9.70 19.47 -1.77
N ALA A 87 -9.44 20.17 -2.88
CA ALA A 87 -8.18 20.89 -3.12
C ALA A 87 -7.89 22.00 -2.08
N ARG A 88 -8.86 22.37 -1.25
CA ARG A 88 -8.74 23.36 -0.17
C ARG A 88 -8.82 22.73 1.22
N GLY A 89 -8.64 21.41 1.32
CA GLY A 89 -8.56 20.70 2.58
C GLY A 89 -9.89 20.54 3.32
N LEU A 90 -11.02 20.46 2.61
CA LEU A 90 -12.29 20.13 3.26
C LEU A 90 -12.21 18.73 3.90
N PRO A 91 -12.46 18.58 5.22
CA PRO A 91 -12.38 17.30 5.90
C PRO A 91 -13.28 16.23 5.29
N LEU A 92 -12.82 14.98 5.30
CA LEU A 92 -13.47 13.81 4.72
C LEU A 92 -14.89 13.62 5.26
N LYS A 93 -15.07 13.81 6.57
CA LYS A 93 -16.40 13.73 7.21
C LYS A 93 -17.42 14.71 6.64
N CYS A 94 -16.99 15.87 6.16
CA CYS A 94 -17.87 16.89 5.58
C CYS A 94 -18.24 16.56 4.12
N ARG A 95 -17.42 15.72 3.47
CA ARG A 95 -17.61 15.26 2.08
C ARG A 95 -18.56 14.07 1.98
N ILE A 96 -18.88 13.42 3.11
CA ILE A 96 -19.73 12.24 3.16
C ILE A 96 -21.09 12.60 3.74
N LYS A 97 -22.17 12.12 3.11
CA LYS A 97 -23.51 12.08 3.69
C LYS A 97 -23.67 10.71 4.37
N ILE A 98 -23.59 10.68 5.70
CA ILE A 98 -23.80 9.47 6.48
C ILE A 98 -25.28 9.06 6.38
N LEU A 99 -25.53 7.78 6.06
CA LEU A 99 -26.87 7.21 5.94
C LEU A 99 -27.23 6.37 7.16
N LYS A 100 -26.34 5.47 7.58
CA LYS A 100 -26.60 4.53 8.69
C LYS A 100 -25.30 4.14 9.40
N ASN A 101 -25.38 3.93 10.72
CA ASN A 101 -24.34 3.26 11.51
C ASN A 101 -24.52 1.74 11.38
N LEU A 102 -23.52 1.04 10.84
CA LEU A 102 -23.57 -0.40 10.62
C LEU A 102 -23.10 -1.18 11.84
N VAL A 103 -21.97 -0.75 12.43
CA VAL A 103 -21.31 -1.46 13.53
C VAL A 103 -20.71 -0.44 14.49
N GLU A 104 -20.96 -0.66 15.78
CA GLU A 104 -20.31 0.06 16.86
C GLU A 104 -19.74 -0.96 17.85
N ARG A 105 -18.40 -1.04 17.94
CA ARG A 105 -17.69 -1.93 18.86
C ARG A 105 -16.74 -1.11 19.72
N ARG A 106 -16.79 -1.30 21.05
CA ARG A 106 -15.81 -0.69 21.97
C ARG A 106 -14.39 -1.11 21.54
N GLY A 107 -13.47 -0.16 21.37
CA GLY A 107 -12.06 -0.38 20.99
C GLY A 107 -11.77 -0.63 19.49
N LYS A 108 -12.74 -1.11 18.69
CA LYS A 108 -12.55 -1.32 17.23
C LYS A 108 -13.09 -0.18 16.36
N GLY A 109 -13.80 0.77 16.96
CA GLY A 109 -14.33 1.94 16.29
C GLY A 109 -15.77 1.79 15.80
N LYS A 110 -16.19 2.73 14.94
CA LYS A 110 -17.53 2.80 14.36
C LYS A 110 -17.45 2.68 12.83
N VAL A 111 -18.40 1.97 12.23
CA VAL A 111 -18.47 1.81 10.77
C VAL A 111 -19.79 2.37 10.28
N PHE A 112 -19.73 3.33 9.36
CA PHE A 112 -20.89 3.97 8.76
C PHE A 112 -20.99 3.64 7.28
N THR A 113 -22.22 3.49 6.79
CA THR A 113 -22.50 3.59 5.36
C THR A 113 -22.94 5.01 5.03
N GLY A 114 -22.51 5.49 3.88
CA GLY A 114 -22.82 6.82 3.40
C GLY A 114 -22.76 6.94 1.89
N GLU A 115 -22.89 8.16 1.41
CA GLU A 115 -22.68 8.55 0.02
C GLU A 115 -21.71 9.73 -0.05
N MET A 116 -20.79 9.72 -1.00
CA MET A 116 -19.99 10.90 -1.31
C MET A 116 -20.89 12.00 -1.84
N ARG A 117 -20.74 13.21 -1.30
CA ARG A 117 -21.43 14.39 -1.83
C ARG A 117 -20.82 14.75 -3.20
N GLY A 118 -21.66 15.15 -4.14
CA GLY A 118 -21.28 15.40 -5.53
C GLY A 118 -21.39 14.17 -6.42
N SER A 119 -20.68 13.08 -6.12
CA SER A 119 -20.72 11.88 -6.98
C SER A 119 -21.84 10.90 -6.64
N LYS A 120 -22.45 11.01 -5.44
CA LYS A 120 -23.41 10.04 -4.87
C LYS A 120 -22.86 8.61 -4.81
N THR A 121 -21.54 8.44 -4.88
CA THR A 121 -20.89 7.13 -4.79
C THR A 121 -21.14 6.53 -3.41
N PRO A 122 -21.64 5.27 -3.31
CA PRO A 122 -21.85 4.61 -2.03
C PRO A 122 -20.50 4.31 -1.37
N VAL A 123 -20.39 4.61 -0.07
CA VAL A 123 -19.14 4.50 0.68
C VAL A 123 -19.31 3.86 2.05
N ILE A 124 -18.23 3.22 2.50
CA ILE A 124 -18.03 2.82 3.89
C ILE A 124 -17.04 3.80 4.52
N LEU A 125 -17.41 4.35 5.67
CA LEU A 125 -16.56 5.17 6.52
C LEU A 125 -16.24 4.39 7.80
N ARG A 126 -14.99 3.97 7.96
CA ARG A 126 -14.48 3.36 9.19
C ARG A 126 -13.83 4.45 10.05
N GLN A 127 -14.36 4.65 11.25
CA GLN A 127 -13.82 5.56 12.25
C GLN A 127 -13.15 4.77 13.37
N VAL A 128 -11.83 4.85 13.44
CA VAL A 128 -11.04 4.19 14.48
C VAL A 128 -10.61 5.22 15.51
N LEU A 129 -10.96 5.00 16.77
CA LEU A 129 -10.55 5.84 17.89
C LEU A 129 -9.18 5.35 18.40
N LEU A 130 -8.14 6.12 18.10
CA LEU A 130 -6.75 5.73 18.31
C LEU A 130 -6.45 5.43 19.78
N ASP A 131 -6.91 6.28 20.71
CA ASP A 131 -6.73 6.13 22.17
C ASP A 131 -7.29 4.83 22.77
N THR A 132 -8.21 4.16 22.08
CA THR A 132 -8.86 2.92 22.56
C THR A 132 -8.36 1.66 21.86
N THR A 133 -7.43 1.83 20.91
CA THR A 133 -6.81 0.69 20.23
C THR A 133 -5.73 0.09 21.12
N ASN A 134 -5.32 -1.16 20.83
CA ASN A 134 -4.27 -1.85 21.59
C ASN A 134 -2.87 -1.19 21.45
N ALA A 135 -2.75 -0.10 20.68
CA ALA A 135 -1.55 0.70 20.48
C ALA A 135 -1.38 1.79 21.58
N GLY A 136 -2.10 1.67 22.70
CA GLY A 136 -2.02 2.63 23.79
C GLY A 136 -2.39 4.08 23.40
N PHE A 137 -2.21 5.01 24.34
CA PHE A 137 -2.37 6.43 24.09
C PHE A 137 -1.19 7.00 23.28
N ASP A 138 -0.02 6.38 23.42
CA ASP A 138 1.25 6.93 22.97
C ASP A 138 1.82 6.28 21.69
N ASP A 139 1.28 5.21 21.10
CA ASP A 139 1.93 4.61 19.89
C ASP A 139 1.42 5.14 18.53
N GLY A 140 0.38 5.99 18.52
CA GLY A 140 -0.10 6.62 17.29
C GLY A 140 -1.08 5.76 16.48
N ILE A 141 -0.82 5.55 15.19
CA ILE A 141 -1.70 4.76 14.32
C ILE A 141 -1.31 3.27 14.39
N PRO A 142 -2.26 2.34 14.62
CA PRO A 142 -1.95 0.92 14.58
C PRO A 142 -1.29 0.51 13.25
N THR A 143 -0.17 -0.19 13.34
CA THR A 143 0.65 -0.64 12.21
C THR A 143 -0.17 -1.33 11.12
N SER A 144 -1.10 -2.21 11.50
CA SER A 144 -1.95 -2.92 10.54
C SER A 144 -2.85 -1.98 9.72
N LEU A 145 -3.37 -0.91 10.33
CA LEU A 145 -4.17 0.10 9.64
C LEU A 145 -3.30 0.99 8.76
N LEU A 146 -2.11 1.36 9.24
CA LEU A 146 -1.18 2.16 8.46
C LEU A 146 -0.78 1.41 7.19
N ARG A 147 -0.43 0.12 7.30
CA ARG A 147 -0.11 -0.75 6.16
C ARG A 147 -1.30 -0.91 5.22
N GLU A 148 -2.49 -1.22 5.75
CA GLU A 148 -3.74 -1.31 4.96
C GLU A 148 -3.94 -0.08 4.09
N ILE A 149 -3.86 1.13 4.67
CA ILE A 149 -4.03 2.39 3.94
C ILE A 149 -2.90 2.56 2.91
N SER A 150 -1.65 2.31 3.31
CA SER A 150 -0.47 2.50 2.45
C SER A 150 -0.57 1.66 1.19
N TYR A 151 -1.03 0.41 1.30
CA TYR A 151 -1.24 -0.48 0.14
C TYR A 151 -2.40 -0.02 -0.73
N LEU A 152 -3.53 0.27 -0.10
CA LEU A 152 -4.74 0.70 -0.79
C LEU A 152 -4.57 2.00 -1.60
N THR A 153 -3.64 2.87 -1.20
CA THR A 153 -3.34 4.10 -1.95
C THR A 153 -2.66 3.85 -3.30
N GLN A 154 -2.12 2.66 -3.54
CA GLN A 154 -1.30 2.32 -4.73
C GLN A 154 -2.02 1.43 -5.74
N ILE A 155 -3.14 0.83 -5.36
CA ILE A 155 -3.85 -0.15 -6.19
C ILE A 155 -5.10 0.51 -6.78
N SER A 156 -5.23 0.46 -8.10
CA SER A 156 -6.41 0.93 -8.82
C SER A 156 -6.83 -0.12 -9.82
N HIS A 157 -7.86 -0.90 -9.47
CA HIS A 157 -8.36 -1.98 -10.31
C HIS A 157 -9.87 -2.18 -10.06
N PRO A 158 -10.68 -2.49 -11.09
CA PRO A 158 -12.12 -2.68 -10.92
C PRO A 158 -12.47 -3.75 -9.87
N ASN A 159 -11.70 -4.84 -9.79
CA ASN A 159 -11.92 -5.94 -8.84
C ASN A 159 -11.15 -5.79 -7.51
N VAL A 160 -10.66 -4.59 -7.18
CA VAL A 160 -10.07 -4.27 -5.87
C VAL A 160 -10.79 -3.06 -5.28
N ALA A 161 -11.04 -3.06 -3.97
CA ALA A 161 -11.72 -1.97 -3.29
C ALA A 161 -11.07 -0.63 -3.60
N LYS A 162 -11.84 0.29 -4.21
CA LYS A 162 -11.34 1.62 -4.46
C LYS A 162 -11.25 2.41 -3.16
N PHE A 163 -10.02 2.68 -2.74
CA PHE A 163 -9.71 3.63 -1.69
C PHE A 163 -10.02 5.06 -2.16
N LEU A 164 -10.69 5.83 -1.31
CA LEU A 164 -11.07 7.21 -1.63
C LEU A 164 -10.23 8.20 -0.85
N ALA A 165 -10.10 8.02 0.46
CA ALA A 165 -9.31 8.89 1.32
C ALA A 165 -9.12 8.30 2.72
N ALA A 166 -8.04 8.71 3.39
CA ALA A 166 -7.87 8.58 4.83
C ALA A 166 -7.55 9.95 5.43
N GLU A 167 -8.04 10.20 6.64
CA GLU A 167 -7.82 11.47 7.35
C GLU A 167 -7.78 11.23 8.86
N VAL A 168 -6.76 11.79 9.52
CA VAL A 168 -6.69 11.83 10.99
C VAL A 168 -7.21 13.17 11.48
N VAL A 169 -8.28 13.13 12.28
CA VAL A 169 -8.86 14.32 12.91
C VAL A 169 -8.85 14.13 14.42
N GLY A 170 -7.93 14.84 15.09
CA GLY A 170 -7.68 14.70 16.52
C GLY A 170 -7.26 13.27 16.88
N LYS A 171 -8.15 12.53 17.54
CA LYS A 171 -7.93 11.16 18.02
C LYS A 171 -8.59 10.09 17.15
N THR A 172 -9.18 10.49 16.02
CA THR A 172 -9.96 9.59 15.16
C THR A 172 -9.31 9.50 13.79
N LEU A 173 -8.97 8.27 13.39
CA LEU A 173 -8.61 7.93 12.01
C LEU A 173 -9.88 7.58 11.24
N ASN A 174 -10.13 8.30 10.15
CA ASN A 174 -11.24 8.08 9.25
C ASN A 174 -10.71 7.45 7.96
N ILE A 175 -11.23 6.29 7.57
CA ILE A 175 -10.88 5.59 6.34
C ILE A 175 -12.14 5.47 5.49
N CYS A 176 -12.10 5.95 4.25
CA CYS A 176 -13.22 5.94 3.32
C CYS A 176 -12.90 5.12 2.07
N GLN A 177 -13.77 4.15 1.78
CA GLN A 177 -13.68 3.24 0.65
C GLN A 177 -15.04 3.15 -0.04
N VAL A 178 -15.05 2.73 -1.30
CA VAL A 178 -16.30 2.38 -2.01
C VAL A 178 -16.97 1.19 -1.33
N ARG A 179 -18.30 1.30 -1.14
CA ARG A 179 -19.11 0.24 -0.52
C ARG A 179 -19.66 -0.71 -1.56
N GLY A 180 -19.58 -2.01 -1.27
CA GLY A 180 -20.30 -3.03 -2.02
C GLY A 180 -21.69 -3.29 -1.47
N ASP A 181 -22.60 -3.80 -2.31
CA ASP A 181 -23.97 -4.07 -1.87
C ASP A 181 -24.05 -5.23 -0.89
N TYR A 182 -23.32 -6.31 -1.15
CA TYR A 182 -23.32 -7.56 -0.38
C TYR A 182 -21.91 -8.06 -0.12
N SER A 183 -21.68 -8.71 1.02
CA SER A 183 -20.54 -9.62 1.13
C SER A 183 -20.77 -10.84 0.24
N LEU A 184 -19.72 -11.51 -0.22
CA LEU A 184 -19.85 -12.76 -0.97
C LEU A 184 -20.55 -13.83 -0.12
N ARG A 185 -20.32 -13.83 1.19
CA ARG A 185 -21.06 -14.67 2.16
C ARG A 185 -22.57 -14.48 2.03
N ASP A 186 -23.04 -13.23 2.05
CA ASP A 186 -24.45 -12.92 1.94
C ASP A 186 -25.00 -13.16 0.53
N TYR A 187 -24.16 -12.96 -0.48
CA TYR A 187 -24.48 -13.25 -1.88
C TYR A 187 -24.73 -14.75 -2.09
N ILE A 188 -23.85 -15.62 -1.59
CA ILE A 188 -24.02 -17.08 -1.64
C ILE A 188 -25.33 -17.51 -0.98
N LYS A 189 -25.64 -16.98 0.21
CA LYS A 189 -26.89 -17.32 0.94
C LYS A 189 -28.16 -16.95 0.18
N ARG A 190 -28.12 -15.97 -0.72
CA ARG A 190 -29.28 -15.56 -1.54
C ARG A 190 -29.59 -16.54 -2.66
N HIS A 191 -28.62 -17.35 -3.07
CA HIS A 191 -28.79 -18.43 -4.04
C HIS A 191 -29.29 -19.73 -3.38
N GLY A 192 -29.79 -19.67 -2.14
CA GLY A 192 -30.30 -20.80 -1.39
C GLY A 192 -29.30 -21.34 -0.36
N GLN A 193 -29.67 -22.41 0.34
CA GLN A 193 -28.82 -23.13 1.28
C GLN A 193 -29.16 -24.63 1.24
N GLY A 194 -28.17 -25.48 1.56
CA GLY A 194 -28.36 -26.93 1.59
C GLY A 194 -28.83 -27.46 0.22
N ALA A 195 -29.89 -28.27 0.22
CA ALA A 195 -30.45 -28.84 -1.01
C ALA A 195 -31.09 -27.80 -1.96
N ALA A 196 -31.44 -26.62 -1.46
CA ALA A 196 -32.01 -25.53 -2.26
C ALA A 196 -30.96 -24.58 -2.84
N TYR A 197 -29.66 -24.81 -2.54
CA TYR A 197 -28.59 -23.99 -3.08
C TYR A 197 -28.40 -24.25 -4.57
N GLN A 198 -28.50 -23.19 -5.37
CA GLN A 198 -28.27 -23.26 -6.79
C GLN A 198 -27.67 -21.95 -7.30
N MET A 199 -26.34 -21.92 -7.40
CA MET A 199 -25.61 -20.90 -8.16
C MET A 199 -25.31 -21.44 -9.55
N SER A 200 -25.59 -20.65 -10.59
CA SER A 200 -25.36 -21.08 -11.96
C SER A 200 -23.86 -21.08 -12.29
N LEU A 201 -23.44 -22.04 -13.11
CA LEU A 201 -22.05 -22.15 -13.55
C LEU A 201 -21.48 -20.85 -14.16
N PRO A 202 -22.22 -20.10 -15.02
CA PRO A 202 -21.74 -18.82 -15.54
C PRO A 202 -21.45 -17.80 -14.43
N THR A 203 -22.29 -17.73 -13.39
CA THR A 203 -22.06 -16.83 -12.25
C THR A 203 -20.81 -17.25 -11.48
N ILE A 204 -20.59 -18.55 -11.25
CA ILE A 204 -19.38 -19.06 -10.59
C ILE A 204 -18.13 -18.67 -11.40
N LYS A 205 -18.13 -18.92 -12.72
CA LYS A 205 -17.02 -18.56 -13.61
C LYS A 205 -16.75 -17.06 -13.62
N SER A 206 -17.79 -16.24 -13.70
CA SER A 206 -17.66 -14.77 -13.68
C SER A 206 -17.05 -14.26 -12.37
N LEU A 207 -17.56 -14.70 -11.21
CA LEU A 207 -17.03 -14.31 -9.90
C LEU A 207 -15.58 -14.74 -9.71
N LEU A 208 -15.23 -15.97 -10.13
CA LEU A 208 -13.87 -16.49 -10.04
C LEU A 208 -12.91 -15.71 -10.95
N THR A 209 -13.33 -15.39 -12.17
CA THR A 209 -12.54 -14.60 -13.13
C THR A 209 -12.24 -13.20 -12.58
N GLN A 210 -13.26 -12.54 -12.00
CA GLN A 210 -13.11 -11.24 -11.37
C GLN A 210 -12.17 -11.27 -10.15
N LEU A 211 -12.28 -12.29 -9.31
CA LEU A 211 -11.38 -12.50 -8.17
C LEU A 211 -9.93 -12.70 -8.61
N LEU A 212 -9.69 -13.57 -9.58
CA LEU A 212 -8.36 -13.84 -10.12
C LEU A 212 -7.78 -12.61 -10.84
N SER A 213 -8.60 -11.82 -11.53
CA SER A 213 -8.18 -10.56 -12.15
C SER A 213 -7.71 -9.55 -11.10
N GLY A 214 -8.50 -9.34 -10.04
CA GLY A 214 -8.10 -8.50 -8.91
C GLY A 214 -6.83 -8.99 -8.21
N LEU A 215 -6.68 -10.30 -8.01
CA LEU A 215 -5.46 -10.87 -7.42
C LEU A 215 -4.24 -10.75 -8.33
N THR A 216 -4.43 -10.83 -9.65
CA THR A 216 -3.33 -10.65 -10.60
C THR A 216 -2.73 -9.25 -10.46
N GLU A 217 -3.57 -8.20 -10.37
CA GLU A 217 -3.10 -6.84 -10.10
C GLU A 217 -2.33 -6.75 -8.78
N LEU A 218 -2.86 -7.34 -7.70
CA LEU A 218 -2.20 -7.34 -6.39
C LEU A 218 -0.83 -8.01 -6.48
N HIS A 219 -0.75 -9.20 -7.08
CA HIS A 219 0.47 -10.00 -7.18
C HIS A 219 1.50 -9.34 -8.10
N GLN A 220 1.09 -8.68 -9.18
CA GLN A 220 1.99 -7.90 -10.04
C GLN A 220 2.65 -6.76 -9.26
N LYS A 221 1.88 -6.06 -8.41
CA LYS A 221 2.39 -5.04 -7.50
C LYS A 221 3.08 -5.60 -6.26
N SER A 222 3.42 -6.90 -6.27
CA SER A 222 4.07 -7.61 -5.16
C SER A 222 3.28 -7.58 -3.85
N PHE A 223 1.96 -7.48 -3.90
CA PHE A 223 1.08 -7.56 -2.73
C PHE A 223 0.45 -8.94 -2.59
N MET A 224 0.58 -9.54 -1.40
CA MET A 224 -0.17 -10.73 -0.99
C MET A 224 -1.35 -10.33 -0.11
N HIS A 225 -2.52 -10.92 -0.32
CA HIS A 225 -3.71 -10.58 0.46
C HIS A 225 -3.76 -11.29 1.81
N ARG A 226 -3.51 -12.61 1.85
CA ARG A 226 -3.42 -13.51 3.02
C ARG A 226 -4.68 -13.65 3.88
N ASN A 227 -5.81 -13.12 3.44
CA ASN A 227 -7.06 -13.12 4.21
C ASN A 227 -8.28 -13.13 3.28
N LEU A 228 -8.16 -13.87 2.18
CA LEU A 228 -9.26 -14.08 1.25
C LEU A 228 -10.28 -15.02 1.89
N LYS A 229 -11.50 -14.51 2.05
CA LYS A 229 -12.66 -15.23 2.57
C LYS A 229 -13.94 -14.54 2.07
N PRO A 230 -15.11 -15.20 2.06
CA PRO A 230 -16.34 -14.61 1.53
C PRO A 230 -16.79 -13.31 2.21
N GLU A 231 -16.38 -13.08 3.46
CA GLU A 231 -16.67 -11.83 4.19
C GLU A 231 -15.85 -10.64 3.67
N ASN A 232 -14.71 -10.92 3.06
CA ASN A 232 -13.73 -9.94 2.58
C ASN A 232 -13.83 -9.72 1.06
N LEU A 233 -14.80 -10.35 0.41
CA LEU A 233 -15.14 -10.13 -0.99
C LEU A 233 -16.51 -9.47 -1.04
N MET A 234 -16.61 -8.37 -1.79
CA MET A 234 -17.86 -7.64 -1.94
C MET A 234 -18.43 -7.83 -3.34
N VAL A 235 -19.75 -7.95 -3.44
CA VAL A 235 -20.48 -8.15 -4.69
C VAL A 235 -21.58 -7.09 -4.79
N ASN A 236 -21.61 -6.39 -5.92
CA ASN A 236 -22.65 -5.42 -6.25
C ASN A 236 -23.89 -6.13 -6.86
N LYS A 237 -25.03 -5.42 -6.92
CA LYS A 237 -26.28 -5.97 -7.48
C LYS A 237 -26.17 -6.44 -8.94
N ASP A 238 -25.25 -5.87 -9.70
CA ASP A 238 -24.92 -6.22 -11.08
C ASP A 238 -23.97 -7.43 -11.21
N GLY A 239 -23.54 -8.03 -10.09
CA GLY A 239 -22.62 -9.17 -10.08
C GLY A 239 -21.13 -8.78 -10.15
N HIS A 240 -20.81 -7.49 -10.01
CA HIS A 240 -19.43 -7.02 -9.95
C HIS A 240 -18.79 -7.34 -8.60
N LEU A 241 -17.72 -8.14 -8.60
CA LEU A 241 -16.96 -8.57 -7.42
C LEU A 241 -15.69 -7.74 -7.26
N PHE A 242 -15.38 -7.36 -6.02
CA PHE A 242 -14.11 -6.75 -5.68
C PHE A 242 -13.59 -7.16 -4.30
N ILE A 243 -12.27 -7.22 -4.19
CA ILE A 243 -11.54 -7.65 -3.00
C ILE A 243 -11.45 -6.51 -2.00
N THR A 244 -11.68 -6.79 -0.71
CA THR A 244 -11.65 -5.82 0.40
C THR A 244 -10.89 -6.37 1.61
N ASP A 245 -10.68 -5.54 2.64
CA ASP A 245 -10.01 -5.89 3.91
C ASP A 245 -8.55 -6.35 3.77
N PHE A 246 -7.67 -5.37 3.57
CA PHE A 246 -6.22 -5.54 3.40
C PHE A 246 -5.45 -5.48 4.72
N ALA A 247 -6.13 -5.64 5.87
CA ALA A 247 -5.51 -5.50 7.20
C ALA A 247 -4.40 -6.52 7.48
N LEU A 248 -4.42 -7.67 6.79
CA LEU A 248 -3.35 -8.66 6.81
C LEU A 248 -2.57 -8.73 5.50
N SER A 249 -2.77 -7.81 4.55
CA SER A 249 -1.98 -7.83 3.33
C SER A 249 -0.52 -7.49 3.61
N LYS A 250 0.37 -7.87 2.71
CA LYS A 250 1.82 -7.68 2.86
C LYS A 250 2.47 -7.42 1.51
N PHE A 251 3.47 -6.54 1.52
CA PHE A 251 4.38 -6.37 0.40
C PHE A 251 5.42 -7.50 0.42
N ALA A 252 5.52 -8.28 -0.65
CA ALA A 252 6.58 -9.23 -0.86
C ALA A 252 7.84 -8.45 -1.23
N SER A 253 8.81 -8.36 -0.31
CA SER A 253 10.12 -7.82 -0.67
C SER A 253 10.76 -8.71 -1.73
N LEU A 254 11.44 -8.08 -2.69
CA LEU A 254 12.46 -8.72 -3.51
C LEU A 254 13.82 -8.26 -2.97
N PRO A 255 14.70 -9.18 -2.56
CA PRO A 255 14.52 -10.64 -2.55
C PRO A 255 13.53 -11.10 -1.47
N HIS A 256 12.93 -12.27 -1.67
CA HIS A 256 11.99 -12.88 -0.72
C HIS A 256 12.69 -13.07 0.64
N SER A 257 12.25 -12.34 1.67
CA SER A 257 12.83 -12.44 3.02
C SER A 257 12.19 -13.54 3.85
N VAL A 258 12.95 -14.08 4.80
CA VAL A 258 12.50 -15.05 5.81
C VAL A 258 11.31 -14.47 6.57
N TYR A 259 10.16 -15.14 6.44
CA TYR A 259 8.90 -14.74 7.01
C TYR A 259 8.72 -15.39 8.39
N THR A 260 8.61 -14.58 9.43
CA THR A 260 8.29 -15.07 10.77
C THR A 260 6.81 -15.47 10.86
N PRO A 261 6.49 -16.69 11.32
CA PRO A 261 5.11 -17.12 11.53
C PRO A 261 4.33 -16.11 12.36
N GLU A 262 3.09 -15.90 11.94
CA GLU A 262 2.14 -14.90 12.43
C GLU A 262 2.22 -14.63 13.95
N ASP A 263 2.13 -13.33 14.29
CA ASP A 263 2.12 -12.77 15.64
C ASP A 263 1.48 -13.70 16.69
N PRO A 264 2.18 -14.08 17.78
CA PRO A 264 1.59 -14.81 18.90
C PRO A 264 0.32 -14.15 19.50
N LYS A 265 0.19 -12.81 19.43
CA LYS A 265 -1.02 -12.08 19.84
C LYS A 265 -2.12 -12.10 18.77
N GLU A 266 -1.80 -12.11 17.47
CA GLU A 266 -2.75 -12.47 16.41
C GLU A 266 -3.13 -13.95 16.51
N ARG A 267 -2.27 -14.86 16.95
CA ARG A 267 -2.56 -16.28 17.19
C ARG A 267 -3.70 -16.44 18.21
N ASP A 268 -3.63 -15.69 19.31
CA ASP A 268 -4.68 -15.64 20.33
C ASP A 268 -5.95 -14.87 19.88
N ARG A 269 -5.90 -14.20 18.72
CA ARG A 269 -7.04 -13.48 18.11
C ARG A 269 -7.61 -14.18 16.87
N SER A 270 -6.81 -14.90 16.10
CA SER A 270 -7.17 -15.66 14.90
C SER A 270 -7.91 -16.94 15.30
N GLY A 271 -7.55 -17.53 16.44
CA GLY A 271 -8.34 -18.59 17.10
C GLY A 271 -9.76 -18.17 17.51
N ARG A 272 -10.09 -16.85 17.48
CA ARG A 272 -11.46 -16.37 17.79
C ARG A 272 -12.36 -16.22 16.56
N GLU A 273 -11.84 -16.33 15.34
CA GLU A 273 -12.64 -16.28 14.12
C GLU A 273 -12.35 -17.53 13.28
N ALA A 274 -13.02 -18.63 13.64
CA ALA A 274 -12.89 -19.94 12.97
C ALA A 274 -12.98 -19.81 11.43
N SER A 275 -13.79 -18.89 10.91
CA SER A 275 -13.91 -18.67 9.47
C SER A 275 -12.63 -18.23 8.76
N ARG A 276 -11.68 -17.58 9.45
CA ARG A 276 -10.38 -17.22 8.84
C ARG A 276 -9.49 -18.45 8.63
N LEU A 277 -9.61 -19.46 9.48
CA LEU A 277 -8.81 -20.68 9.41
C LEU A 277 -9.15 -21.54 8.18
N TRP A 278 -10.41 -21.48 7.73
CA TRP A 278 -10.96 -22.35 6.69
C TRP A 278 -10.36 -22.15 5.29
N TYR A 279 -9.72 -21.01 5.04
CA TYR A 279 -9.13 -20.64 3.75
C TYR A 279 -7.59 -20.61 3.79
N ARG A 280 -6.99 -20.99 4.92
CA ARG A 280 -5.54 -20.92 5.12
C ARG A 280 -4.83 -22.10 4.45
N ALA A 281 -3.75 -21.80 3.72
CA ALA A 281 -2.95 -22.80 3.02
C ALA A 281 -2.18 -23.75 3.96
N PRO A 282 -1.89 -25.00 3.54
CA PRO A 282 -1.17 -25.98 4.37
C PRO A 282 0.19 -25.47 4.87
N GLU A 283 0.97 -24.79 4.02
CA GLU A 283 2.28 -24.23 4.37
C GLU A 283 2.20 -23.16 5.46
N LEU A 284 1.10 -22.38 5.50
CA LEU A 284 0.85 -21.42 6.57
C LEU A 284 0.45 -22.11 7.88
N LEU A 285 -0.40 -23.14 7.80
CA LEU A 285 -0.79 -23.96 8.95
C LEU A 285 0.41 -24.72 9.56
N LEU A 286 1.35 -25.14 8.70
CA LEU A 286 2.59 -25.81 9.09
C LEU A 286 3.73 -24.84 9.43
N ARG A 287 3.49 -23.54 9.33
CA ARG A 287 4.41 -22.46 9.73
C ARG A 287 5.74 -22.51 8.99
N LYS A 288 5.70 -22.77 7.68
CA LYS A 288 6.89 -22.66 6.81
C LYS A 288 7.42 -21.22 6.90
N GLU A 289 8.71 -21.07 7.17
CA GLU A 289 9.38 -19.77 7.27
C GLU A 289 9.38 -18.99 5.96
N MET A 290 9.23 -19.68 4.82
CA MET A 290 9.21 -19.07 3.50
C MET A 290 7.92 -19.48 2.78
N TYR A 291 7.09 -18.50 2.44
CA TYR A 291 5.94 -18.67 1.58
C TYR A 291 5.77 -17.43 0.70
N GLY A 292 5.04 -17.58 -0.41
CA GLY A 292 4.76 -16.52 -1.36
C GLY A 292 3.29 -16.38 -1.71
N PHE A 293 3.04 -15.83 -2.90
CA PHE A 293 1.72 -15.50 -3.44
C PHE A 293 0.77 -16.69 -3.56
N GLU A 294 1.31 -17.91 -3.62
CA GLU A 294 0.56 -19.16 -3.71
C GLU A 294 -0.47 -19.34 -2.59
N VAL A 295 -0.27 -18.72 -1.41
CA VAL A 295 -1.19 -18.83 -0.28
C VAL A 295 -2.57 -18.24 -0.60
N ASP A 296 -2.61 -17.20 -1.44
CA ASP A 296 -3.86 -16.61 -1.91
C ASP A 296 -4.57 -17.56 -2.89
N LEU A 297 -3.82 -18.30 -3.71
CA LEU A 297 -4.39 -19.22 -4.71
C LEU A 297 -5.01 -20.45 -4.05
N TRP A 298 -4.47 -20.90 -2.92
CA TRP A 298 -5.13 -21.90 -2.08
C TRP A 298 -6.51 -21.41 -1.63
N ALA A 299 -6.58 -20.17 -1.11
CA ALA A 299 -7.84 -19.58 -0.66
C ALA A 299 -8.84 -19.44 -1.83
N VAL A 300 -8.38 -19.11 -3.04
CA VAL A 300 -9.20 -19.11 -4.26
C VAL A 300 -9.77 -20.51 -4.56
N GLY A 301 -8.98 -21.58 -4.38
CA GLY A 301 -9.47 -22.96 -4.50
C GLY A 301 -10.59 -23.27 -3.50
N CYS A 302 -10.40 -22.90 -2.24
CA CYS A 302 -11.45 -23.03 -1.20
C CYS A 302 -12.73 -22.23 -1.56
N LEU A 303 -12.57 -21.02 -2.10
CA LEU A 303 -13.68 -20.17 -2.54
C LEU A 303 -14.42 -20.75 -3.75
N LEU A 304 -13.71 -21.32 -4.74
CA LEU A 304 -14.33 -22.00 -5.88
C LEU A 304 -15.20 -23.17 -5.40
N ALA A 305 -14.67 -24.01 -4.51
CA ALA A 305 -15.44 -25.11 -3.95
C ALA A 305 -16.69 -24.61 -3.19
N GLU A 306 -16.55 -23.51 -2.44
CA GLU A 306 -17.67 -22.93 -1.70
C GLU A 306 -18.72 -22.26 -2.60
N LEU A 307 -18.34 -21.64 -3.71
CA LEU A 307 -19.26 -21.14 -4.73
C LEU A 307 -20.03 -22.26 -5.43
N ALA A 308 -19.48 -23.48 -5.46
CA ALA A 308 -20.15 -24.64 -6.03
C ALA A 308 -21.07 -25.35 -5.00
N LEU A 309 -20.69 -25.36 -3.73
CA LEU A 309 -21.39 -26.10 -2.66
C LEU A 309 -22.37 -25.25 -1.84
N GLY A 310 -22.17 -23.94 -1.80
CA GLY A 310 -22.93 -23.00 -0.96
C GLY A 310 -22.49 -22.97 0.51
N HIS A 311 -21.47 -23.75 0.87
CA HIS A 311 -20.88 -23.79 2.20
C HIS A 311 -19.36 -23.99 2.12
N PRO A 312 -18.59 -23.69 3.19
CA PRO A 312 -17.13 -23.85 3.19
C PRO A 312 -16.71 -25.30 2.88
N LEU A 313 -15.61 -25.46 2.14
CA LEU A 313 -15.03 -26.78 1.82
C LEU A 313 -14.56 -27.52 3.08
N SER A 314 -13.97 -26.78 4.01
CA SER A 314 -13.42 -27.29 5.27
C SER A 314 -13.68 -26.29 6.36
N ASN A 315 -14.15 -26.76 7.51
CA ASN A 315 -14.55 -25.91 8.64
C ASN A 315 -13.88 -26.36 9.95
N GLY A 316 -12.56 -26.44 10.02
CA GLY A 316 -11.85 -26.82 11.24
C GLY A 316 -12.04 -25.80 12.37
N ASP A 317 -12.12 -26.27 13.61
CA ASP A 317 -12.18 -25.43 14.81
C ASP A 317 -10.78 -25.20 15.42
N SER A 318 -9.76 -25.91 14.93
CA SER A 318 -8.35 -25.73 15.30
C SER A 318 -7.43 -25.92 14.09
N GLU A 319 -6.21 -25.34 14.12
CA GLU A 319 -5.22 -25.48 13.03
C GLU A 319 -4.96 -26.95 12.67
N ILE A 320 -4.90 -27.80 13.69
CA ILE A 320 -4.69 -29.23 13.56
C ILE A 320 -5.90 -29.88 12.88
N GLU A 321 -7.12 -29.62 13.35
CA GLU A 321 -8.34 -30.16 12.72
C GLU A 321 -8.50 -29.67 11.27
N GLN A 322 -8.16 -28.42 11.00
CA GLN A 322 -8.17 -27.86 9.66
C GLN A 322 -7.19 -28.61 8.75
N LEU A 323 -5.96 -28.86 9.20
CA LEU A 323 -5.00 -29.71 8.48
C LEU A 323 -5.55 -31.12 8.22
N PHE A 324 -6.19 -31.74 9.22
CA PHE A 324 -6.85 -33.05 9.06
C PHE A 324 -7.93 -33.02 7.97
N LYS A 325 -8.80 -32.00 7.97
CA LYS A 325 -9.86 -31.84 6.95
C LYS A 325 -9.28 -31.59 5.56
N VAL A 326 -8.22 -30.79 5.46
CA VAL A 326 -7.50 -30.54 4.22
C VAL A 326 -6.89 -31.83 3.66
N PHE A 327 -6.06 -32.53 4.42
CA PHE A 327 -5.42 -33.77 3.94
C PHE A 327 -6.42 -34.91 3.71
N LYS A 328 -7.56 -34.91 4.41
CA LYS A 328 -8.67 -35.82 4.09
C LYS A 328 -9.20 -35.62 2.67
N PHE A 329 -9.17 -34.37 2.18
CA PHE A 329 -9.69 -33.97 0.87
C PHE A 329 -8.65 -34.01 -0.26
N VAL A 330 -7.44 -33.46 -0.04
CA VAL A 330 -6.40 -33.38 -1.10
C VAL A 330 -5.36 -34.51 -1.04
N GLY A 331 -5.30 -35.26 0.06
CA GLY A 331 -4.22 -36.22 0.36
C GLY A 331 -3.03 -35.58 1.06
N VAL A 332 -2.06 -36.39 1.50
CA VAL A 332 -0.79 -35.88 2.07
C VAL A 332 0.27 -35.78 0.96
N PRO A 333 1.09 -34.72 0.91
CA PRO A 333 2.19 -34.64 -0.04
C PRO A 333 3.17 -35.81 0.10
N GLU A 334 3.62 -36.38 -1.02
CA GLU A 334 4.70 -37.37 -1.02
C GLU A 334 6.05 -36.71 -0.67
N VAL A 335 6.92 -37.47 -0.01
CA VAL A 335 8.25 -37.13 0.54
C VAL A 335 8.89 -35.86 -0.04
N GLY A 336 9.14 -34.84 0.81
CA GLY A 336 9.86 -33.61 0.43
C GLY A 336 9.31 -32.32 1.05
N PHE A 337 8.07 -32.34 1.52
CA PHE A 337 7.51 -31.27 2.36
C PHE A 337 7.98 -31.45 3.82
N PRO A 338 8.09 -30.42 4.68
CA PRO A 338 8.56 -30.56 6.07
C PRO A 338 7.49 -31.23 6.97
N LEU A 339 7.01 -32.40 6.57
CA LEU A 339 6.13 -33.31 7.27
C LEU A 339 6.88 -34.64 7.46
N GLN A 340 8.10 -34.62 7.98
CA GLN A 340 8.66 -35.80 8.65
C GLN A 340 8.06 -35.94 10.05
N THR A 341 6.74 -35.97 10.17
CA THR A 341 6.07 -36.14 11.46
C THR A 341 5.38 -37.50 11.45
N LYS A 342 6.00 -38.46 12.17
CA LYS A 342 5.51 -39.83 12.41
C LYS A 342 4.09 -39.91 13.03
N ALA A 343 3.42 -38.77 13.26
CA ALA A 343 2.16 -38.63 13.99
C ALA A 343 0.92 -38.38 13.10
N PHE A 344 1.06 -38.08 11.81
CA PHE A 344 -0.09 -37.94 10.93
C PHE A 344 -0.52 -39.29 10.32
N PRO A 345 -1.84 -39.56 10.22
CA PRO A 345 -2.34 -40.65 9.39
C PRO A 345 -1.80 -40.55 7.95
N LYS A 346 -1.71 -41.68 7.26
CA LYS A 346 -1.32 -41.70 5.83
C LYS A 346 -2.58 -41.57 4.97
N TRP A 347 -2.67 -40.52 4.15
CA TRP A 347 -3.70 -40.36 3.13
C TRP A 347 -3.08 -40.39 1.74
N SER A 348 -3.54 -41.29 0.88
CA SER A 348 -3.15 -41.31 -0.54
C SER A 348 -3.65 -40.06 -1.26
N LYS A 349 -2.87 -39.54 -2.22
CA LYS A 349 -3.26 -38.41 -3.07
C LYS A 349 -4.49 -38.80 -3.91
N ILE A 350 -5.47 -37.89 -3.99
CA ILE A 350 -6.71 -38.09 -4.74
C ILE A 350 -6.62 -37.33 -6.06
N ASN A 351 -6.95 -37.98 -7.18
CA ASN A 351 -7.15 -37.31 -8.46
C ASN A 351 -8.64 -37.01 -8.65
N PHE A 352 -9.01 -35.73 -8.71
CA PHE A 352 -10.41 -35.30 -8.75
C PHE A 352 -11.07 -35.60 -10.10
N THR A 353 -10.28 -35.66 -11.18
CA THR A 353 -10.79 -35.90 -12.55
C THR A 353 -11.22 -37.34 -12.81
N ASP A 354 -10.64 -38.30 -12.09
CA ASP A 354 -11.00 -39.73 -12.19
C ASP A 354 -12.44 -39.99 -11.67
N ILE A 355 -12.98 -39.05 -10.90
CA ILE A 355 -14.35 -39.03 -10.36
C ILE A 355 -15.34 -38.52 -11.43
N CYS A 356 -14.95 -38.32 -12.68
CA CYS A 356 -15.92 -38.06 -13.76
C CYS A 356 -16.13 -39.29 -14.67
N GLY A 357 -15.43 -40.41 -14.45
CA GLY A 357 -15.46 -41.60 -15.32
C GLY A 357 -16.34 -42.74 -14.81
N PRO A 358 -16.87 -43.64 -15.66
CA PRO A 358 -17.94 -44.62 -15.35
C PRO A 358 -17.64 -45.71 -14.27
N ARG A 359 -16.51 -45.67 -13.56
CA ARG A 359 -16.08 -46.67 -12.54
C ARG A 359 -16.14 -46.15 -11.10
N HIS A 360 -17.21 -45.43 -10.75
CA HIS A 360 -17.33 -44.62 -9.53
C HIS A 360 -17.35 -45.38 -8.21
N GLU A 361 -18.12 -46.46 -8.07
CA GLU A 361 -18.38 -47.07 -6.76
C GLU A 361 -17.19 -47.90 -6.24
N ALA A 362 -16.49 -48.61 -7.12
CA ALA A 362 -15.35 -49.45 -6.74
C ALA A 362 -14.09 -48.63 -6.40
N LEU A 363 -13.89 -47.49 -7.06
CA LEU A 363 -12.76 -46.60 -6.81
C LEU A 363 -12.93 -45.84 -5.47
N ALA A 364 -14.16 -45.41 -5.16
CA ALA A 364 -14.52 -44.81 -3.88
C ALA A 364 -14.37 -45.79 -2.70
N ALA A 365 -14.78 -47.05 -2.89
CA ALA A 365 -14.65 -48.10 -1.88
C ALA A 365 -13.20 -48.58 -1.68
N ALA A 366 -12.39 -48.63 -2.74
CA ALA A 366 -11.00 -49.12 -2.69
C ALA A 366 -9.99 -48.06 -2.21
N LEU A 367 -10.19 -46.79 -2.56
CA LEU A 367 -9.24 -45.74 -2.17
C LEU A 367 -9.39 -45.34 -0.70
N ILE A 368 -10.57 -45.55 -0.07
CA ILE A 368 -10.84 -44.90 1.22
C ILE A 368 -11.93 -45.54 2.12
N PRO A 369 -11.56 -46.30 3.18
CA PRO A 369 -12.51 -46.68 4.24
C PRO A 369 -12.91 -45.47 5.12
N GLY A 370 -14.22 -45.24 5.35
CA GLY A 370 -14.74 -44.20 6.26
C GLY A 370 -14.92 -42.78 5.66
N ARG A 371 -14.97 -42.64 4.33
CA ARG A 371 -15.07 -41.35 3.62
C ARG A 371 -16.21 -41.22 2.62
N GLU A 372 -17.34 -41.86 2.86
CA GLU A 372 -18.59 -41.66 2.09
C GLU A 372 -18.90 -40.15 1.88
N SER A 373 -18.69 -39.33 2.91
CA SER A 373 -18.90 -37.87 2.85
C SER A 373 -17.96 -37.09 1.93
N THR A 374 -16.76 -37.59 1.63
CA THR A 374 -15.81 -36.91 0.71
C THR A 374 -16.17 -37.19 -0.76
N PHE A 375 -16.61 -38.41 -1.06
CA PHE A 375 -17.10 -38.78 -2.39
C PHE A 375 -18.37 -37.99 -2.75
N ASP A 376 -19.34 -37.93 -1.84
CA ASP A 376 -20.56 -37.14 -2.04
C ASP A 376 -20.27 -35.66 -2.33
N LEU A 377 -19.27 -35.10 -1.65
CA LEU A 377 -18.84 -33.72 -1.86
C LEU A 377 -18.20 -33.53 -3.24
N LEU A 378 -17.32 -34.43 -3.66
CA LEU A 378 -16.69 -34.41 -4.99
C LEU A 378 -17.72 -34.62 -6.10
N GLN A 379 -18.72 -35.48 -5.90
CA GLN A 379 -19.82 -35.67 -6.85
C GLN A 379 -20.67 -34.40 -6.99
N ARG A 380 -20.99 -33.71 -5.88
CA ARG A 380 -21.69 -32.42 -5.92
C ARG A 380 -20.88 -31.35 -6.62
N LEU A 381 -19.58 -31.28 -6.37
CA LEU A 381 -18.67 -30.39 -7.09
C LEU A 381 -18.67 -30.73 -8.58
N SER A 382 -18.52 -32.01 -8.95
CA SER A 382 -18.56 -32.46 -10.34
C SER A 382 -19.85 -32.05 -11.05
N ASN A 383 -21.00 -32.17 -10.38
CA ASN A 383 -22.30 -31.80 -10.94
C ASN A 383 -22.44 -30.28 -11.13
N SER A 384 -21.75 -29.48 -10.31
CA SER A 384 -21.80 -28.02 -10.35
C SER A 384 -20.81 -27.41 -11.35
N VAL A 385 -19.55 -27.84 -11.31
CA VAL A 385 -18.44 -27.23 -12.08
C VAL A 385 -17.90 -28.09 -13.21
N GLY A 386 -18.31 -29.36 -13.31
CA GLY A 386 -17.85 -30.29 -14.34
C GLY A 386 -16.37 -30.69 -14.21
N ALA A 387 -15.88 -31.47 -15.17
CA ALA A 387 -14.52 -32.02 -15.17
C ALA A 387 -13.44 -30.93 -15.22
N GLU A 388 -13.62 -29.91 -16.05
CA GLU A 388 -12.66 -28.80 -16.16
C GLU A 388 -12.59 -27.96 -14.89
N GLY A 389 -13.71 -27.79 -14.19
CA GLY A 389 -13.75 -27.08 -12.91
C GLY A 389 -13.08 -27.86 -11.78
N LEU A 390 -13.24 -29.19 -11.79
CA LEU A 390 -12.51 -30.07 -10.87
C LEU A 390 -11.00 -30.09 -11.13
N ASP A 391 -10.59 -30.07 -12.40
CA ASP A 391 -9.18 -29.96 -12.79
C ASP A 391 -8.57 -28.62 -12.31
N LEU A 392 -9.27 -27.50 -12.50
CA LEU A 392 -8.84 -26.21 -11.95
C LEU A 392 -8.75 -26.25 -10.42
N LEU A 393 -9.76 -26.79 -9.76
CA LEU A 393 -9.81 -26.90 -8.30
C LEU A 393 -8.64 -27.72 -7.75
N GLN A 394 -8.32 -28.85 -8.39
CA GLN A 394 -7.19 -29.69 -8.01
C GLN A 394 -5.86 -28.94 -8.10
N LYS A 395 -5.65 -28.19 -9.18
CA LYS A 395 -4.43 -27.42 -9.41
C LYS A 395 -4.29 -26.20 -8.49
N LEU A 396 -5.41 -25.59 -8.07
CA LEU A 396 -5.44 -24.53 -7.05
C LEU A 396 -5.19 -25.06 -5.63
N LEU A 397 -5.64 -26.28 -5.35
CA LEU A 397 -5.46 -26.96 -4.06
C LEU A 397 -4.24 -27.90 -4.05
N GLU A 398 -3.22 -27.63 -4.88
CA GLU A 398 -1.96 -28.36 -4.82
C GLU A 398 -1.24 -28.05 -3.51
N THR A 399 -0.86 -29.12 -2.80
CA THR A 399 -0.23 -29.04 -1.47
C THR A 399 1.20 -28.50 -1.54
N ASP A 400 1.86 -28.68 -2.67
CA ASP A 400 3.17 -28.13 -2.98
C ASP A 400 3.02 -26.70 -3.57
N PRO A 401 3.40 -25.64 -2.81
CA PRO A 401 3.41 -24.25 -3.25
C PRO A 401 3.95 -24.01 -4.65
N GLU A 402 5.04 -24.69 -5.02
CA GLU A 402 5.78 -24.44 -6.26
C GLU A 402 5.07 -25.02 -7.49
N LYS A 403 4.20 -26.01 -7.27
CA LYS A 403 3.39 -26.64 -8.31
C LYS A 403 1.99 -26.04 -8.41
N ARG A 404 1.59 -25.20 -7.45
CA ARG A 404 0.30 -24.52 -7.44
C ARG A 404 0.26 -23.48 -8.55
N LEU A 405 -0.89 -23.37 -9.23
CA LEU A 405 -1.05 -22.40 -10.31
C LEU A 405 -0.81 -20.98 -9.82
N THR A 406 -0.26 -20.13 -10.68
CA THR A 406 -0.31 -18.67 -10.51
C THR A 406 -1.67 -18.12 -10.94
N THR A 407 -1.99 -16.87 -10.58
CA THR A 407 -3.25 -16.23 -11.01
C THR A 407 -3.42 -16.22 -12.53
N VAL A 408 -2.33 -16.06 -13.26
CA VAL A 408 -2.29 -15.97 -14.72
C VAL A 408 -2.55 -17.33 -15.35
N GLN A 409 -1.92 -18.37 -14.81
CA GLN A 409 -2.18 -19.74 -15.26
C GLN A 409 -3.62 -20.16 -14.95
N ALA A 410 -4.17 -19.74 -13.80
CA ALA A 410 -5.56 -20.00 -13.45
C ALA A 410 -6.56 -19.26 -14.37
N LEU A 411 -6.28 -18.00 -14.75
CA LEU A 411 -7.10 -17.25 -15.72
C LEU A 411 -7.06 -17.84 -17.13
N ALA A 412 -5.93 -18.44 -17.53
CA ALA A 412 -5.76 -19.10 -18.82
C ALA A 412 -6.36 -20.53 -18.87
N HIS A 413 -6.88 -21.03 -17.75
CA HIS A 413 -7.38 -22.40 -17.65
C HIS A 413 -8.61 -22.64 -18.53
N PRO A 414 -8.76 -23.82 -19.18
CA PRO A 414 -9.92 -24.17 -20.01
C PRO A 414 -11.28 -23.88 -19.36
N PHE A 415 -11.40 -24.17 -18.06
CA PHE A 415 -12.61 -23.87 -17.29
C PHE A 415 -13.09 -22.41 -17.40
N LEU A 416 -12.17 -21.44 -17.52
CA LEU A 416 -12.47 -20.00 -17.61
C LEU A 416 -12.38 -19.45 -19.04
N GLN A 417 -12.11 -20.29 -20.05
CA GLN A 417 -12.11 -19.86 -21.45
C GLN A 417 -13.53 -19.43 -21.88
N GLY A 418 -13.63 -18.27 -22.54
CA GLY A 418 -14.88 -17.72 -23.06
C GLY A 418 -15.61 -16.73 -22.14
N GLU A 419 -15.21 -16.59 -20.88
CA GLU A 419 -15.66 -15.46 -20.05
C GLU A 419 -14.98 -14.17 -20.52
N PRO A 420 -15.66 -13.00 -20.47
CA PRO A 420 -15.01 -11.73 -20.72
C PRO A 420 -13.93 -11.54 -19.65
N GLN A 421 -12.68 -11.79 -20.05
CA GLN A 421 -11.50 -11.47 -19.28
C GLN A 421 -11.42 -9.94 -19.26
N GLY A 422 -12.16 -9.30 -18.35
CA GLY A 422 -12.25 -7.84 -18.25
C GLY A 422 -10.86 -7.23 -18.25
N SER A 423 -10.64 -6.19 -19.06
CA SER A 423 -9.36 -5.49 -19.32
C SER A 423 -8.16 -6.21 -18.71
N LEU A 424 -7.76 -7.35 -19.31
CA LEU A 424 -6.54 -8.02 -18.90
C LEU A 424 -5.43 -6.98 -19.01
N VAL A 425 -4.90 -6.56 -17.87
CA VAL A 425 -3.58 -5.94 -17.83
C VAL A 425 -2.67 -6.98 -18.46
N GLU A 426 -2.12 -6.63 -19.62
CA GLU A 426 -1.26 -7.49 -20.44
C GLU A 426 -0.25 -8.18 -19.52
N PHE A 427 -0.33 -9.50 -19.38
CA PHE A 427 0.57 -10.23 -18.50
C PHE A 427 1.98 -10.13 -19.09
N ARG A 428 2.85 -9.44 -18.37
CA ARG A 428 4.26 -9.32 -18.70
C ARG A 428 5.08 -10.10 -17.64
N PRO A 429 6.20 -10.73 -18.02
CA PRO A 429 7.01 -11.53 -17.10
C PRO A 429 7.51 -10.72 -15.88
N ARG A 430 7.70 -11.39 -14.73
CA ARG A 430 7.92 -10.78 -13.40
C ARG A 430 9.08 -9.78 -13.33
N SER A 431 10.21 -10.04 -13.98
CA SER A 431 11.39 -9.16 -13.93
C SER A 431 11.18 -7.87 -14.74
N GLU A 432 10.57 -7.98 -15.94
CA GLU A 432 10.30 -6.82 -16.81
C GLU A 432 9.12 -5.96 -16.34
N THR A 433 8.12 -6.56 -15.68
CA THR A 433 6.96 -5.83 -15.12
C THR A 433 7.27 -5.04 -13.88
N HIS A 434 7.96 -5.66 -12.93
CA HIS A 434 8.15 -5.06 -11.62
C HIS A 434 8.99 -3.79 -11.73
N LEU A 435 10.09 -3.85 -12.49
CA LEU A 435 10.91 -2.68 -12.76
C LEU A 435 10.10 -1.57 -13.45
N ALA A 436 9.34 -1.88 -14.51
CA ALA A 436 8.51 -0.89 -15.19
C ALA A 436 7.47 -0.22 -14.25
N GLN A 437 6.85 -1.00 -13.35
CA GLN A 437 5.91 -0.48 -12.36
C GLN A 437 6.60 0.40 -11.31
N LEU A 438 7.78 -0.01 -10.83
CA LEU A 438 8.57 0.80 -9.90
C LEU A 438 9.01 2.12 -10.55
N LEU A 439 9.40 2.09 -11.83
CA LEU A 439 9.77 3.27 -12.62
C LEU A 439 8.59 4.23 -12.81
N GLU A 440 7.37 3.73 -13.06
CA GLU A 440 6.18 4.58 -13.11
C GLU A 440 5.87 5.17 -11.72
N TRP A 441 6.07 4.38 -10.66
CA TRP A 441 5.73 4.78 -9.30
C TRP A 441 6.69 5.84 -8.73
N GLU A 442 7.98 5.80 -9.06
CA GLU A 442 8.94 6.82 -8.60
C GLU A 442 8.54 8.23 -9.09
N GLU A 443 8.06 8.38 -10.33
CA GLU A 443 7.71 9.69 -10.90
C GLU A 443 6.61 10.41 -10.10
N THR A 444 5.72 9.66 -9.46
CA THR A 444 4.53 10.23 -8.78
C THR A 444 4.81 10.74 -7.37
N ASN A 445 5.98 10.43 -6.78
CA ASN A 445 6.26 10.75 -5.37
C ASN A 445 7.63 11.38 -5.12
N ILE A 446 8.40 11.70 -6.17
CA ILE A 446 9.66 12.44 -6.04
C ILE A 446 9.37 13.87 -5.56
N PRO A 447 10.01 14.33 -4.48
CA PRO A 447 9.87 15.71 -4.02
C PRO A 447 10.50 16.69 -5.01
N THR A 448 9.97 17.92 -5.07
CA THR A 448 10.59 18.97 -5.89
C THR A 448 12.01 19.25 -5.42
N GLY A 449 12.98 19.19 -6.33
CA GLY A 449 14.40 19.45 -6.06
C GLY A 449 14.74 20.89 -5.67
N ASP A 450 13.76 21.73 -5.32
CA ASP A 450 13.97 23.04 -4.69
C ASP A 450 12.93 23.36 -3.61
N TYR A 451 12.32 22.33 -3.02
CA TYR A 451 11.26 22.48 -2.02
C TYR A 451 11.69 23.36 -0.83
N TRP A 452 12.98 23.43 -0.53
CA TRP A 452 13.53 24.28 0.54
C TRP A 452 13.22 25.76 0.35
N LYS A 453 12.97 26.24 -0.88
CA LYS A 453 12.51 27.63 -1.13
C LYS A 453 11.14 27.91 -0.52
N LYS A 454 10.33 26.86 -0.26
CA LYS A 454 9.03 26.95 0.41
C LYS A 454 9.17 26.99 1.94
N GLN A 455 10.34 26.64 2.49
CA GLN A 455 10.57 26.60 3.93
C GLN A 455 10.98 27.98 4.46
N PRO A 456 10.25 28.56 5.43
CA PRO A 456 10.55 29.89 5.94
C PRO A 456 11.74 29.93 6.89
N ALA A 457 12.01 28.82 7.60
CA ALA A 457 12.97 28.79 8.71
C ALA A 457 14.17 27.86 8.51
N LEU A 458 14.14 27.01 7.47
CA LEU A 458 15.13 25.95 7.24
C LEU A 458 16.01 26.26 6.03
N ASN A 459 17.19 25.64 5.99
CA ASN A 459 18.09 25.66 4.84
C ASN A 459 18.62 24.24 4.55
N THR A 460 19.35 24.10 3.45
CA THR A 460 19.88 22.81 2.98
C THR A 460 20.90 22.21 3.94
N THR A 461 21.73 23.03 4.59
CA THR A 461 22.69 22.59 5.61
C THR A 461 22.00 21.94 6.81
N MET A 462 20.90 22.52 7.30
CA MET A 462 20.14 21.95 8.42
C MET A 462 19.55 20.58 8.08
N ARG A 463 19.10 20.37 6.84
CA ARG A 463 18.67 19.05 6.36
C ARG A 463 19.83 18.05 6.36
N SER A 464 21.01 18.44 5.85
CA SER A 464 22.17 17.55 5.86
C SER A 464 22.57 17.13 7.27
N ILE A 465 22.55 18.06 8.25
CA ILE A 465 22.79 17.75 9.67
C ILE A 465 21.76 16.77 10.21
N LEU A 466 20.47 16.94 9.88
CA LEU A 466 19.44 16.00 10.29
C LEU A 466 19.68 14.59 9.72
N VAL A 467 20.00 14.50 8.43
CA VAL A 467 20.20 13.20 7.76
C VAL A 467 21.42 12.49 8.32
N ASP A 468 22.52 13.20 8.54
CA ASP A 468 23.72 12.67 9.18
C ASP A 468 23.40 12.07 10.56
N TRP A 469 22.65 12.82 11.37
CA TRP A 469 22.16 12.33 12.67
C TRP A 469 21.24 11.09 12.54
N LEU A 470 20.37 11.01 11.52
CA LEU A 470 19.55 9.81 11.29
C LEU A 470 20.38 8.58 10.91
N ILE A 471 21.53 8.78 10.23
CA ILE A 471 22.47 7.70 9.92
C ILE A 471 23.10 7.18 11.21
N ASP A 472 23.55 8.07 12.10
CA ASP A 472 24.05 7.68 13.42
C ASP A 472 23.02 6.91 14.24
N VAL A 473 21.78 7.40 14.27
CA VAL A 473 20.66 6.71 14.93
C VAL A 473 20.50 5.31 14.33
N SER A 474 20.60 5.16 13.01
CA SER A 474 20.44 3.85 12.38
C SER A 474 21.49 2.83 12.81
N VAL A 475 22.73 3.29 13.06
CA VAL A 475 23.81 2.42 13.57
C VAL A 475 23.57 2.06 15.03
N HIS A 476 23.33 3.06 15.88
CA HIS A 476 23.20 2.87 17.33
C HIS A 476 22.01 1.99 17.72
N PHE A 477 20.91 2.09 16.97
CA PHE A 477 19.68 1.34 17.23
C PHE A 477 19.50 0.12 16.30
N GLU A 478 20.54 -0.27 15.56
CA GLU A 478 20.52 -1.39 14.60
C GLU A 478 19.33 -1.34 13.61
N VAL A 479 18.95 -0.14 13.20
CA VAL A 479 17.86 0.07 12.25
C VAL A 479 18.36 -0.35 10.86
N SER A 480 17.53 -1.10 10.12
CA SER A 480 17.92 -1.57 8.79
C SER A 480 18.10 -0.42 7.78
N ASP A 481 18.94 -0.63 6.77
CA ASP A 481 19.19 0.39 5.72
C ASP A 481 17.93 0.75 4.92
N ASP A 482 17.07 -0.24 4.67
CA ASP A 482 15.77 -0.03 4.03
C ASP A 482 14.95 1.01 4.82
N THR A 483 14.92 0.89 6.15
CA THR A 483 14.24 1.84 7.04
C THR A 483 14.85 3.24 6.96
N LEU A 484 16.18 3.36 7.01
CA LEU A 484 16.87 4.65 6.90
C LEU A 484 16.52 5.38 5.59
N HIS A 485 16.62 4.68 4.46
CA HIS A 485 16.35 5.27 3.14
C HIS A 485 14.88 5.66 2.98
N ILE A 486 13.94 4.86 3.50
CA ILE A 486 12.52 5.22 3.55
C ILE A 486 12.32 6.46 4.43
N ALA A 487 12.95 6.53 5.60
CA ALA A 487 12.83 7.64 6.54
C ALA A 487 13.28 8.97 5.91
N VAL A 488 14.44 9.00 5.26
CA VAL A 488 14.94 10.21 4.58
C VAL A 488 14.01 10.64 3.45
N GLY A 489 13.50 9.69 2.65
CA GLY A 489 12.50 9.98 1.62
C GLY A 489 11.19 10.56 2.19
N LEU A 490 10.73 10.07 3.35
CA LEU A 490 9.58 10.62 4.06
C LEU A 490 9.85 12.03 4.59
N VAL A 491 11.05 12.29 5.12
CA VAL A 491 11.47 13.63 5.59
C VAL A 491 11.36 14.64 4.44
N ASP A 492 11.96 14.36 3.29
CA ASP A 492 11.95 15.30 2.16
C ASP A 492 10.52 15.58 1.65
N ARG A 493 9.68 14.54 1.56
CA ARG A 493 8.27 14.70 1.15
C ARG A 493 7.43 15.44 2.19
N ALA A 494 7.72 15.26 3.47
CA ALA A 494 7.06 16.00 4.55
C ALA A 494 7.45 17.48 4.53
N LEU A 495 8.76 17.77 4.38
CA LEU A 495 9.29 19.13 4.30
C LEU A 495 8.88 19.85 3.01
N GLU A 496 8.43 19.16 1.97
CA GLU A 496 7.85 19.85 0.81
C GLU A 496 6.49 20.52 1.13
N VAL A 497 5.72 19.92 2.04
CA VAL A 497 4.33 20.27 2.29
C VAL A 497 4.14 21.01 3.61
N ILE A 498 4.87 20.62 4.66
CA ILE A 498 4.73 21.14 6.02
C ILE A 498 5.79 22.21 6.26
N PRO A 499 5.42 23.48 6.52
CA PRO A 499 6.36 24.48 7.03
C PRO A 499 6.82 24.09 8.44
N VAL A 500 8.13 23.98 8.64
CA VAL A 500 8.70 23.49 9.91
C VAL A 500 9.66 24.54 10.49
N GLU A 501 9.53 24.79 11.78
CA GLU A 501 10.46 25.63 12.52
C GLU A 501 11.74 24.86 12.86
N ARG A 502 12.85 25.58 13.05
CA ARG A 502 14.17 24.99 13.33
C ARG A 502 14.15 24.00 14.49
N ALA A 503 13.46 24.36 15.58
CA ALA A 503 13.35 23.56 16.80
C ALA A 503 12.53 22.27 16.62
N HIS A 504 11.83 22.08 15.51
CA HIS A 504 11.00 20.90 15.25
C HIS A 504 11.55 20.02 14.11
N LEU A 505 12.71 20.35 13.54
CA LEU A 505 13.28 19.59 12.42
C LEU A 505 13.68 18.17 12.85
N GLN A 506 14.31 18.02 14.02
CA GLN A 506 14.65 16.70 14.57
C GLN A 506 13.40 15.85 14.84
N LEU A 507 12.34 16.47 15.36
CA LEU A 507 11.04 15.81 15.56
C LEU A 507 10.45 15.24 14.26
N VAL A 508 10.61 15.94 13.12
CA VAL A 508 10.21 15.40 11.80
C VAL A 508 11.03 14.17 11.44
N GLY A 509 12.36 14.23 11.62
CA GLY A 509 13.26 13.11 11.33
C GLY A 509 12.90 11.85 12.11
N VAL A 510 12.71 11.99 13.42
CA VAL A 510 12.34 10.87 14.30
C VAL A 510 10.97 10.30 13.97
N ALA A 511 9.97 11.16 13.73
CA ALA A 511 8.65 10.68 13.32
C ALA A 511 8.69 9.91 11.99
N CYS A 512 9.54 10.35 11.05
CA CYS A 512 9.74 9.65 9.77
C CYS A 512 10.50 8.33 9.94
N MET A 513 11.50 8.28 10.85
CA MET A 513 12.22 7.04 11.16
C MET A 513 11.28 6.00 11.79
N LYS A 514 10.49 6.40 12.79
CA LYS A 514 9.43 5.59 13.38
C LYS A 514 8.46 5.06 12.32
N LEU A 515 7.98 5.92 11.43
CA LEU A 515 7.07 5.52 10.35
C LEU A 515 7.71 4.52 9.41
N ALA A 516 8.94 4.78 8.97
CA ALA A 516 9.68 3.90 8.07
C ALA A 516 9.90 2.52 8.69
N ASP A 517 10.24 2.47 9.98
CA ASP A 517 10.48 1.25 10.73
C ASP A 517 9.21 0.40 10.86
N VAL A 518 8.08 1.05 11.22
CA VAL A 518 6.77 0.41 11.29
C VAL A 518 6.33 -0.17 9.93
N LEU A 519 6.73 0.45 8.82
CA LEU A 519 6.41 -0.01 7.46
C LEU A 519 7.35 -1.10 6.98
N ASN A 520 8.60 -1.11 7.44
CA ASN A 520 9.61 -2.06 7.02
C ASN A 520 9.56 -3.34 7.87
N GLU A 521 8.95 -4.38 7.33
CA GLU A 521 8.74 -5.63 8.05
C GLU A 521 10.01 -6.45 8.32
N LYS A 522 11.17 -6.04 7.78
CA LYS A 522 12.47 -6.68 8.06
C LYS A 522 13.08 -6.24 9.38
N SER A 523 12.66 -5.12 9.98
CA SER A 523 13.25 -4.68 11.24
C SER A 523 12.93 -5.69 12.34
N LYS A 524 13.91 -5.96 13.21
CA LYS A 524 13.86 -6.97 14.29
C LYS A 524 12.77 -6.69 15.34
N GLU A 525 11.99 -5.64 15.15
CA GLU A 525 11.17 -4.98 16.16
C GLU A 525 9.67 -5.04 15.84
N TYR A 526 9.24 -6.11 15.18
CA TYR A 526 7.83 -6.40 14.88
C TYR A 526 6.92 -6.42 16.15
N TYR A 527 7.48 -6.37 17.38
CA TYR A 527 6.75 -6.67 18.63
C TYR A 527 6.72 -5.60 19.74
N ARG A 528 7.37 -4.43 19.62
CA ARG A 528 7.31 -3.42 20.71
C ARG A 528 6.10 -2.48 20.54
N GLN A 529 5.11 -2.68 21.40
CA GLN A 529 3.92 -1.82 21.58
C GLN A 529 4.24 -0.59 22.47
N GLU A 530 5.46 -0.05 22.34
CA GLU A 530 5.96 1.15 23.05
C GLU A 530 6.91 1.96 22.14
N ASN A 531 6.68 1.90 20.82
CA ASN A 531 7.64 2.37 19.81
C ASN A 531 7.89 3.90 19.94
N SER A 532 6.88 4.72 20.25
CA SER A 532 7.09 6.17 20.36
C SER A 532 7.98 6.61 21.53
N ILE A 533 8.06 5.80 22.60
CA ILE A 533 8.89 6.09 23.77
C ILE A 533 10.36 5.95 23.40
N GLU A 534 10.71 4.89 22.66
CA GLU A 534 12.07 4.66 22.18
C GLU A 534 12.50 5.78 21.24
N TYR A 535 11.64 6.18 20.31
CA TYR A 535 11.94 7.28 19.39
C TYR A 535 12.00 8.66 20.09
N ALA A 536 11.26 8.87 21.18
CA ALA A 536 11.43 10.03 22.05
C ALA A 536 12.78 9.98 22.78
N TYR A 537 13.16 8.82 23.31
CA TYR A 537 14.44 8.60 23.99
C TYR A 537 15.64 8.84 23.05
N ILE A 538 15.55 8.47 21.77
CA ILE A 538 16.56 8.77 20.74
C ILE A 538 16.86 10.28 20.66
N THR A 539 15.88 11.12 20.97
CA THR A 539 16.04 12.59 21.00
C THR A 539 16.57 13.13 22.33
N ALA A 540 17.11 12.26 23.19
CA ALA A 540 17.50 12.58 24.57
C ALA A 540 16.34 13.23 25.36
N ASP A 541 15.12 12.75 25.12
CA ASP A 541 13.86 13.23 25.72
C ASP A 541 13.56 14.73 25.45
N GLU A 542 14.17 15.33 24.42
CA GLU A 542 13.85 16.70 23.97
C GLU A 542 12.37 16.80 23.56
N TYR A 543 11.80 15.71 23.03
CA TYR A 543 10.39 15.61 22.69
C TYR A 543 9.71 14.50 23.46
N SER A 544 8.45 14.73 23.83
CA SER A 544 7.62 13.69 24.41
C SER A 544 7.12 12.68 23.36
N PRO A 545 6.79 11.43 23.75
CA PRO A 545 6.20 10.44 22.85
C PRO A 545 4.93 10.95 22.14
N ARG A 546 4.17 11.82 22.81
CA ARG A 546 2.97 12.47 22.26
C ARG A 546 3.28 13.45 21.14
N GLU A 547 4.39 14.15 21.23
CA GLU A 547 4.85 15.06 20.17
C GLU A 547 5.32 14.28 18.96
N VAL A 548 6.01 13.16 19.16
CA VAL A 548 6.41 12.23 18.09
C VAL A 548 5.17 11.73 17.35
N VAL A 549 4.15 11.26 18.06
CA VAL A 549 2.86 10.82 17.46
C VAL A 549 2.10 11.96 16.79
N SER A 550 2.14 13.16 17.36
CA SER A 550 1.50 14.33 16.75
C SER A 550 2.16 14.67 15.41
N MET A 551 3.50 14.61 15.36
CA MET A 551 4.27 14.82 14.14
C MET A 551 4.03 13.69 13.12
N GLU A 552 4.00 12.44 13.55
CA GLU A 552 3.63 11.29 12.72
C GLU A 552 2.32 11.53 11.97
N LYS A 553 1.27 11.94 12.68
CA LYS A 553 -0.05 12.23 12.10
C LYS A 553 0.01 13.39 11.10
N LYS A 554 0.83 14.41 11.37
CA LYS A 554 1.04 15.54 10.44
C LYS A 554 1.75 15.08 9.17
N VAL A 555 2.83 14.32 9.30
CA VAL A 555 3.59 13.74 8.17
C VAL A 555 2.66 12.90 7.30
N LEU A 556 1.91 11.96 7.89
CA LEU A 556 0.97 11.10 7.14
C LEU A 556 -0.11 11.89 6.40
N SER A 557 -0.65 12.93 7.04
CA SER A 557 -1.66 13.80 6.42
C SER A 557 -1.07 14.61 5.26
N ALA A 558 0.17 15.08 5.40
CA ALA A 558 0.87 15.87 4.38
C ALA A 558 1.20 15.06 3.12
N ILE A 559 1.63 13.80 3.29
CA ILE A 559 1.93 12.91 2.16
C ILE A 559 0.71 12.12 1.66
N GLY A 560 -0.48 12.38 2.22
CA GLY A 560 -1.72 11.70 1.83
C GLY A 560 -1.69 10.19 2.04
N PHE A 561 -1.01 9.72 3.09
CA PHE A 561 -0.78 8.31 3.41
C PHE A 561 -0.07 7.47 2.33
N LYS A 562 0.55 8.11 1.32
CA LYS A 562 1.40 7.43 0.34
C LYS A 562 2.79 7.17 0.92
N THR A 563 2.88 6.27 1.90
CA THR A 563 4.10 6.10 2.71
C THR A 563 5.18 5.26 2.03
N LEU A 564 4.79 4.23 1.28
CA LEU A 564 5.71 3.40 0.51
C LEU A 564 6.01 4.12 -0.79
N THR A 565 7.28 4.28 -1.11
CA THR A 565 7.75 4.84 -2.37
C THR A 565 9.06 4.17 -2.74
N PRO A 566 9.29 3.81 -4.01
CA PRO A 566 10.58 3.30 -4.46
C PRO A 566 11.69 4.29 -4.12
N ASN A 567 12.78 3.79 -3.55
CA ASN A 567 13.94 4.59 -3.14
C ASN A 567 15.20 4.08 -3.81
N THR A 568 16.29 4.84 -3.68
CA THR A 568 17.56 4.55 -4.36
C THR A 568 18.13 3.19 -3.96
N LEU A 569 18.10 2.85 -2.67
CA LEU A 569 18.59 1.57 -2.18
C LEU A 569 17.77 0.39 -2.73
N TRP A 570 16.46 0.56 -2.88
CA TRP A 570 15.60 -0.45 -3.45
C TRP A 570 15.96 -0.76 -4.91
N PHE A 571 16.03 0.26 -5.77
CA PHE A 571 16.48 0.06 -7.16
C PHE A 571 17.90 -0.50 -7.22
N LEU A 572 18.79 -0.05 -6.34
CA LEU A 572 20.16 -0.57 -6.27
C LEU A 572 20.19 -2.06 -5.96
N ASN A 573 19.41 -2.53 -4.98
CA ASN A 573 19.31 -3.95 -4.66
C ASN A 573 18.76 -4.76 -5.84
N LEU A 574 17.74 -4.24 -6.54
CA LEU A 574 17.18 -4.86 -7.74
C LEU A 574 18.23 -4.99 -8.85
N TYR A 575 18.98 -3.92 -9.13
CA TYR A 575 20.01 -3.93 -10.16
C TYR A 575 21.16 -4.88 -9.83
N LYS A 576 21.58 -4.93 -8.56
CA LYS A 576 22.64 -5.85 -8.10
C LYS A 576 22.25 -7.31 -8.31
N GLU A 577 21.01 -7.68 -8.01
CA GLU A 577 20.50 -9.02 -8.22
C GLU A 577 20.42 -9.38 -9.71
N GLU A 578 19.85 -8.49 -10.53
CA GLU A 578 19.68 -8.73 -11.96
C GLU A 578 21.03 -8.88 -12.68
N LEU A 579 21.97 -7.97 -12.37
CA LEU A 579 23.30 -7.92 -12.95
C LEU A 579 24.29 -8.91 -12.33
N GLN A 580 23.92 -9.59 -11.24
CA GLN A 580 24.75 -10.54 -10.49
C GLN A 580 26.10 -9.92 -10.07
N VAL A 581 26.01 -8.76 -9.43
CA VAL A 581 27.16 -7.95 -9.02
C VAL A 581 27.93 -8.63 -7.89
N GLU A 582 29.26 -8.54 -7.93
CA GLU A 582 30.15 -9.08 -6.90
C GLU A 582 29.98 -8.40 -5.54
N GLU A 583 30.34 -9.10 -4.46
CA GLU A 583 30.11 -8.66 -3.08
C GLU A 583 30.81 -7.33 -2.74
N GLU A 584 32.04 -7.14 -3.23
CA GLU A 584 32.81 -5.90 -3.02
C GLU A 584 32.12 -4.69 -3.66
N THR A 585 31.70 -4.82 -4.92
CA THR A 585 30.93 -3.78 -5.63
C THR A 585 29.58 -3.53 -4.94
N SER A 586 28.94 -4.59 -4.42
CA SER A 586 27.71 -4.47 -3.63
C SER A 586 27.91 -3.64 -2.37
N HIS A 587 29.00 -3.85 -1.62
CA HIS A 587 29.32 -3.07 -0.43
C HIS A 587 29.61 -1.60 -0.76
N ILE A 588 30.43 -1.32 -1.77
CA ILE A 588 30.77 0.06 -2.17
C ILE A 588 29.53 0.81 -2.66
N SER A 589 28.68 0.16 -3.44
CA SER A 589 27.44 0.77 -3.91
C SER A 589 26.51 1.16 -2.75
N LYS A 590 26.50 0.39 -1.66
CA LYS A 590 25.71 0.70 -0.45
C LYS A 590 26.28 1.90 0.31
N TYR A 591 27.61 1.97 0.47
CA TYR A 591 28.28 3.15 1.04
C TYR A 591 27.98 4.42 0.24
N LEU A 592 28.10 4.35 -1.09
CA LEU A 592 27.76 5.46 -1.98
C LEU A 592 26.29 5.86 -1.84
N ALA A 593 25.37 4.90 -1.73
CA ALA A 593 23.95 5.19 -1.54
C ALA A 593 23.68 5.97 -0.24
N ASP A 594 24.35 5.62 0.86
CA ASP A 594 24.24 6.36 2.12
C ASP A 594 24.84 7.77 2.01
N LEU A 595 26.00 7.93 1.35
CA LEU A 595 26.59 9.25 1.07
C LEU A 595 25.65 10.17 0.30
N MET A 596 24.92 9.62 -0.68
CA MET A 596 24.01 10.42 -1.50
C MET A 596 22.84 10.98 -0.68
N LEU A 597 22.47 10.37 0.46
CA LEU A 597 21.38 10.87 1.31
C LEU A 597 21.67 12.27 1.86
N LEU A 598 22.94 12.63 2.07
CA LEU A 598 23.35 13.91 2.68
C LEU A 598 23.18 15.11 1.73
N ARG A 599 23.11 14.88 0.41
CA ARG A 599 23.23 15.93 -0.60
C ARG A 599 21.88 16.37 -1.14
N HIS A 600 21.59 17.66 -0.93
CA HIS A 600 20.33 18.25 -1.34
C HIS A 600 20.19 18.41 -2.86
N GLU A 601 21.31 18.47 -3.59
CA GLU A 601 21.34 18.60 -5.06
C GLU A 601 20.81 17.36 -5.78
N LEU A 602 20.80 16.21 -5.09
CA LEU A 602 20.30 14.94 -5.59
C LEU A 602 18.79 14.79 -5.35
N ILE A 603 18.19 15.67 -4.55
CA ILE A 603 16.73 15.70 -4.33
C ILE A 603 16.06 16.07 -5.66
N GLY A 604 15.05 15.31 -6.05
CA GLY A 604 14.37 15.49 -7.33
C GLY A 604 14.95 14.64 -8.48
N ILE A 605 16.10 13.98 -8.28
CA ILE A 605 16.60 12.97 -9.22
C ILE A 605 15.80 11.68 -9.03
N ARG A 606 15.46 11.02 -10.14
CA ARG A 606 14.81 9.71 -10.12
C ARG A 606 15.65 8.70 -9.32
N PRO A 607 15.11 8.05 -8.27
CA PRO A 607 15.81 7.04 -7.49
C PRO A 607 16.44 5.93 -8.34
N SER A 608 15.76 5.50 -9.41
CA SER A 608 16.26 4.52 -10.36
C SER A 608 17.53 4.98 -11.10
N LEU A 609 17.51 6.22 -11.60
CA LEU A 609 18.65 6.86 -12.25
C LEU A 609 19.83 7.02 -11.28
N LEU A 610 19.54 7.48 -10.05
CA LEU A 610 20.56 7.63 -9.02
C LEU A 610 21.20 6.29 -8.65
N ALA A 611 20.40 5.23 -8.49
CA ALA A 611 20.88 3.89 -8.21
C ALA A 611 21.78 3.35 -9.33
N SER A 612 21.40 3.58 -10.61
CA SER A 612 22.22 3.19 -11.76
C SER A 612 23.56 3.92 -11.79
N ALA A 613 23.58 5.22 -11.46
CA ALA A 613 24.80 6.02 -11.41
C ALA A 613 25.72 5.61 -10.26
N ILE A 614 25.15 5.32 -9.08
CA ILE A 614 25.87 4.77 -7.93
C ILE A 614 26.50 3.42 -8.30
N LEU A 615 25.73 2.52 -8.90
CA LEU A 615 26.24 1.19 -9.27
C LEU A 615 27.36 1.29 -10.31
N PHE A 616 27.19 2.15 -11.31
CA PHE A 616 28.24 2.40 -12.30
C PHE A 616 29.52 2.92 -11.65
N LEU A 617 29.44 3.91 -10.76
CA LEU A 617 30.60 4.40 -10.04
C LEU A 617 31.22 3.31 -9.14
N ALA A 618 30.41 2.46 -8.51
CA ALA A 618 30.91 1.33 -7.72
C ALA A 618 31.72 0.34 -8.58
N CYS A 619 31.19 -0.08 -9.73
CA CYS A 619 31.90 -0.96 -10.69
C CYS A 619 33.21 -0.34 -11.17
N CYS A 620 33.20 0.97 -11.39
CA CYS A 620 34.36 1.74 -11.78
C CYS A 620 35.45 1.79 -10.71
N VAL A 621 35.06 1.85 -9.43
CA VAL A 621 35.98 1.88 -8.27
C VAL A 621 36.58 0.51 -8.00
N THR A 622 35.85 -0.58 -8.26
CA THR A 622 36.33 -1.96 -8.07
C THR A 622 37.01 -2.54 -9.31
N GLY A 623 36.79 -1.95 -10.49
CA GLY A 623 37.14 -2.55 -11.77
C GLY A 623 36.28 -3.78 -12.12
N GLN A 624 35.23 -4.07 -11.37
CA GLN A 624 34.34 -5.22 -11.57
C GLN A 624 33.09 -4.78 -12.34
N PHE A 625 33.05 -5.07 -13.63
CA PHE A 625 31.87 -4.80 -14.46
C PHE A 625 31.03 -6.07 -14.65
N PRO A 626 29.69 -6.00 -14.50
CA PRO A 626 28.84 -7.15 -14.71
C PRO A 626 28.87 -7.58 -16.19
N ASN A 627 28.86 -8.89 -16.42
CA ASN A 627 28.80 -9.47 -17.77
C ASN A 627 27.42 -9.30 -18.44
N LYS A 628 26.38 -9.04 -17.64
CA LYS A 628 25.03 -8.76 -18.10
C LYS A 628 24.84 -7.28 -18.36
N GLN A 629 23.95 -6.95 -19.30
CA GLN A 629 23.53 -5.59 -19.59
C GLN A 629 22.03 -5.45 -19.39
N MET A 630 21.60 -4.32 -18.82
CA MET A 630 20.19 -3.93 -18.79
C MET A 630 19.86 -3.06 -20.00
N ALA A 631 18.59 -3.06 -20.42
CA ALA A 631 18.12 -2.15 -21.45
C ALA A 631 18.35 -0.68 -21.04
N PRO A 632 18.71 0.22 -21.96
CA PRO A 632 18.91 1.63 -21.65
C PRO A 632 17.59 2.26 -21.20
N MET A 633 17.56 2.74 -19.95
CA MET A 633 16.37 3.37 -19.33
C MET A 633 16.44 4.91 -19.34
N TYR A 634 17.60 5.48 -19.64
CA TYR A 634 17.89 6.91 -19.50
C TYR A 634 18.66 7.44 -20.70
N THR A 635 18.57 8.74 -20.95
CA THR A 635 19.40 9.35 -21.98
C THR A 635 20.87 9.41 -21.53
N PRO A 636 21.85 9.31 -22.44
CA PRO A 636 23.27 9.44 -22.08
C PRO A 636 23.58 10.76 -21.35
N ALA A 637 22.90 11.85 -21.71
CA ALA A 637 23.09 13.15 -21.08
C ALA A 637 22.60 13.21 -19.62
N GLU A 638 21.42 12.64 -19.33
CA GLU A 638 20.90 12.55 -17.95
C GLU A 638 21.81 11.67 -17.09
N PHE A 639 22.19 10.51 -17.62
CA PHE A 639 23.07 9.57 -16.93
C PHE A 639 24.43 10.20 -16.61
N THR A 640 25.09 10.80 -17.61
CA THR A 640 26.39 11.45 -17.43
C THR A 640 26.34 12.57 -16.39
N ARG A 641 25.27 13.39 -16.40
CA ARG A 641 25.08 14.44 -15.39
C ARG A 641 24.95 13.85 -13.98
N THR A 642 24.13 12.82 -13.80
CA THR A 642 23.94 12.20 -12.48
C THR A 642 25.23 11.53 -12.00
N VAL A 643 25.94 10.79 -12.85
CA VAL A 643 27.22 10.18 -12.46
C VAL A 643 28.25 11.23 -12.08
N THR A 644 28.32 12.35 -12.82
CA THR A 644 29.22 13.46 -12.47
C THR A 644 28.91 14.00 -11.07
N CYS A 645 27.63 14.18 -10.73
CA CYS A 645 27.24 14.61 -9.39
C CYS A 645 27.61 13.58 -8.32
N VAL A 646 27.30 12.29 -8.51
CA VAL A 646 27.67 11.21 -7.57
C VAL A 646 29.20 11.18 -7.35
N LYS A 647 29.98 11.34 -8.43
CA LYS A 647 31.44 11.42 -8.38
C LYS A 647 31.93 12.63 -7.58
N GLU A 648 31.34 13.80 -7.75
CA GLU A 648 31.70 14.99 -6.96
C GLU A 648 31.47 14.77 -5.46
N VAL A 649 30.34 14.14 -5.09
CA VAL A 649 30.04 13.79 -3.70
C VAL A 649 31.07 12.80 -3.14
N TRP A 650 31.40 11.78 -3.91
CA TRP A 650 32.43 10.80 -3.57
C TRP A 650 33.80 11.47 -3.36
N MET A 651 34.21 12.36 -4.27
CA MET A 651 35.49 13.08 -4.14
C MET A 651 35.51 14.04 -2.94
N ASP A 652 34.41 14.74 -2.64
CA ASP A 652 34.30 15.62 -1.47
C ASP A 652 34.43 14.83 -0.16
N ALA A 653 33.76 13.66 -0.06
CA ALA A 653 33.88 12.78 1.10
C ALA A 653 35.31 12.27 1.31
N ARG A 654 36.04 11.98 0.22
CA ARG A 654 37.44 11.53 0.27
C ARG A 654 38.44 12.62 0.62
N THR A 655 38.22 13.84 0.14
CA THR A 655 39.15 14.95 0.35
C THR A 655 38.97 15.60 1.71
N ASN A 656 37.81 15.42 2.35
CA ASN A 656 37.49 15.95 3.67
C ASN A 656 36.86 14.88 4.59
N PRO A 657 37.56 13.77 4.91
CA PRO A 657 36.98 12.66 5.66
C PRO A 657 36.65 13.00 7.13
N LEU A 658 37.33 14.02 7.68
CA LEU A 658 37.14 14.55 9.03
C LEU A 658 36.09 15.68 9.10
N MET A 659 35.37 15.96 8.01
CA MET A 659 34.21 16.84 8.12
C MET A 659 33.14 16.10 8.91
N THR A 660 32.66 16.72 9.98
CA THR A 660 31.62 16.19 10.87
C THR A 660 30.44 15.56 10.12
N ARG A 661 30.08 16.14 8.96
CA ARG A 661 29.00 15.67 8.07
C ARG A 661 29.16 14.25 7.46
N TYR A 662 30.29 13.57 7.63
CA TYR A 662 30.53 12.21 7.08
C TYR A 662 30.89 11.18 8.15
N GLU A 663 31.05 11.61 9.42
CA GLU A 663 31.52 10.77 10.52
C GLU A 663 30.60 9.56 10.73
N ALA A 664 29.27 9.79 10.71
CA ALA A 664 28.25 8.76 10.88
C ALA A 664 28.34 7.64 9.83
N ILE A 665 28.51 8.03 8.56
CA ILE A 665 28.59 7.09 7.43
C ILE A 665 29.89 6.30 7.48
N ASN A 666 31.00 6.97 7.77
CA ASN A 666 32.29 6.31 7.89
C ASN A 666 32.28 5.31 9.06
N HIS A 667 31.74 5.69 10.21
CA HIS A 667 31.55 4.76 11.33
C HIS A 667 30.66 3.57 10.98
N LYS A 668 29.55 3.79 10.26
CA LYS A 668 28.61 2.74 9.83
C LYS A 668 29.25 1.64 8.99
N HIS A 669 30.16 2.00 8.08
CA HIS A 669 30.77 1.05 7.13
C HIS A 669 32.16 0.56 7.56
N GLY A 670 32.64 0.96 8.73
CA GLY A 670 33.91 0.54 9.34
C GLY A 670 34.96 1.67 9.39
N GLU A 671 35.77 1.69 10.45
CA GLU A 671 36.84 2.67 10.62
C GLU A 671 37.73 2.73 9.38
N ILE A 672 37.96 3.97 8.96
CA ILE A 672 39.01 4.38 8.03
C ILE A 672 40.29 3.65 8.46
N ASP A 673 40.81 2.76 7.59
CA ASP A 673 42.18 2.23 7.69
C ASP A 673 43.10 3.39 8.14
N PRO A 674 44.05 3.23 9.09
CA PRO A 674 44.97 4.29 9.50
C PRO A 674 45.66 5.06 8.34
N GLU A 675 45.65 4.55 7.09
CA GLU A 675 46.05 5.25 5.87
C GLU A 675 44.98 6.11 5.16
N GLY A 676 43.75 6.17 5.67
CA GLY A 676 42.79 7.22 5.36
C GLY A 676 41.67 6.92 4.36
N MET A 677 41.48 5.68 3.85
CA MET A 677 40.53 5.44 2.76
C MET A 677 39.92 4.03 2.69
N TRP A 678 38.58 3.93 2.75
CA TRP A 678 37.82 2.73 2.38
C TRP A 678 36.86 3.02 1.20
N PRO A 679 36.91 2.24 0.10
CA PRO A 679 37.90 1.21 -0.20
C PRO A 679 39.25 1.84 -0.59
N PRO A 680 40.37 1.10 -0.47
CA PRO A 680 41.68 1.55 -0.94
C PRO A 680 41.66 1.78 -2.47
N PRO A 681 42.45 2.71 -3.00
CA PRO A 681 42.44 3.05 -4.41
C PRO A 681 42.91 1.87 -5.27
N THR A 682 42.03 1.35 -6.13
CA THR A 682 42.48 0.62 -7.32
C THR A 682 42.53 1.60 -8.49
N GLN A 683 43.75 2.03 -8.83
CA GLN A 683 44.10 2.93 -9.93
C GLN A 683 43.49 4.36 -9.87
N ASP A 684 44.33 5.36 -10.13
CA ASP A 684 43.85 6.71 -10.45
C ASP A 684 42.79 6.62 -11.57
N PHE A 685 41.74 7.44 -11.50
CA PHE A 685 40.63 7.56 -12.48
C PHE A 685 41.10 8.02 -13.88
N GLN A 686 42.25 7.56 -14.38
CA GLN A 686 42.80 7.88 -15.69
C GLN A 686 41.87 7.44 -16.83
N TRP A 687 41.04 6.42 -16.61
CA TRP A 687 40.03 5.93 -17.56
C TRP A 687 38.78 6.83 -17.67
N TRP A 688 38.52 7.76 -16.72
CA TRP A 688 37.35 8.65 -16.81
C TRP A 688 37.48 9.69 -17.95
N ASN A 689 38.71 9.98 -18.37
CA ASN A 689 39.01 10.89 -19.49
C ASN A 689 39.29 10.15 -20.79
N SER A 690 39.26 8.81 -20.82
CA SER A 690 39.27 8.04 -22.07
C SER A 690 37.83 7.86 -22.54
N GLU A 691 37.61 8.12 -23.83
CA GLU A 691 36.30 8.19 -24.52
C GLU A 691 35.32 7.06 -24.19
#